data_AF-A0A8C3AMZ5-F1
#
_entry.id   AF-A0A8C3AMZ5-F1
#
_cell.length_a   1.000
_cell.length_b   1.000
_cell.length_c   1.000
_cell.angle_alpha   90.00
_cell.angle_beta   90.00
_cell.angle_gamma   90.00
#
_symmetry.space_group_name_H-M   'P 1'
#
loop_
_entity.id
_entity.type
_entity.pdbx_description
1 polymer ?
#
loop_
_entity_poly.entity_id
_entity_poly.type
_entity_poly.pdbx_seq_one_letter_code
_entity_poly.pdbx_strand_id
1 'polypeptide(L)'
;KKTLCQLFSVSVINNMVDADTAIFPESPSSFSLQSASKNSSTDSTTTSGFCNGPSTPSSDTVSSSLASSPQTSAKTSAPSHPLLSPYDTDCSRKLISQIQRSLSQESLLDELESELLACQLPQGESGGEGKGSPPINGLPTTEEDCMVAFEKCVQYKYTQQEKSINRLLEENKRHQELILGICSEKDDMRGELKKRAETEKQHMATVKKLEGRVDELLKELKESRDKLILQDQAAKAALQQIQKDMSSRLEQVGKKCDEARQEKEAMVMKYVRGEKEALDLRRDKEGLEKRLREATKEVDRQALRGNQLAQDKGRLQQLYDAKEGEVSRLTREVEKLKEEINSHLIKVKWAQNKLKSEADAHKETKDKLRETTSKLAQAKEETEQIRKNCQDMIRTYQESEEIKSNELDTKLRETKGELEKHKQEQTGQLEIHRVKAKELDDLKRSYKEGMDELITLRTKLKCLEDERPRWEDELSKYREIINRQKAEIGRQREKVEDITALQEQHERDKQEVTSLREEVDGMSSQMADLQHDVHGSREREAELLGYTEKLSSKNAQLQSESNSLQFQLDQLNSSLTELQAKLEETNRLLDDKSRLLKREEVLRQQEVQGLQEERAALQTEVAQLKNSVEELRDELVTRKRKQAANIKDLTKHLTQARKRLEQVENGGYDRDASSMGSRSSSSGSLNVRHVVDERSPESQSGSSVVVVDSFPEVDKTVLVDRIVRLQKALARKQEKIEFMEDHIKQLVEEIRKKTKIIQSYVLREESGALSSEASDINKALLGRRGGIMASLYTSHPADSGLTLDLSLEINRKLQAVLEDTLLKNITLKVSSPPAGIILH
;
A
#
# COMPACT_ATOMS: atom_id res chain seq x y z
N LYS A 1 41.22 7.69 78.71
CA LYS A 1 41.56 6.29 79.06
C LYS A 1 41.48 5.51 77.73
N LYS A 2 42.58 4.97 77.17
CA LYS A 2 43.17 3.62 77.45
C LYS A 2 42.17 2.51 77.09
N THR A 3 42.43 1.49 76.24
CA THR A 3 43.66 0.92 75.59
C THR A 3 43.14 0.10 74.36
N LEU A 4 43.66 0.05 73.12
CA LEU A 4 44.99 -0.11 72.48
C LEU A 4 45.43 -1.59 72.23
N CYS A 5 45.51 -1.98 70.94
CA CYS A 5 46.08 -3.24 70.37
C CYS A 5 45.36 -4.58 70.74
N GLN A 6 45.63 -5.75 70.12
CA GLN A 6 46.74 -6.18 69.25
C GLN A 6 46.35 -7.30 68.23
N LEU A 7 47.21 -7.58 67.25
CA LEU A 7 47.11 -8.70 66.28
C LEU A 7 47.44 -10.07 66.92
N PHE A 8 46.90 -11.17 66.37
CA PHE A 8 47.67 -12.39 66.02
C PHE A 8 46.90 -13.32 65.03
N SER A 9 47.59 -14.33 64.48
CA SER A 9 47.20 -15.13 63.30
C SER A 9 46.69 -16.56 63.61
N VAL A 10 46.56 -17.41 62.56
CA VAL A 10 46.31 -18.89 62.54
C VAL A 10 44.82 -19.30 62.59
N SER A 11 44.31 -20.34 61.88
CA SER A 11 44.63 -21.01 60.58
C SER A 11 43.55 -22.09 60.30
N VAL A 12 43.49 -22.65 59.07
CA VAL A 12 42.65 -23.81 58.62
C VAL A 12 41.11 -23.51 58.70
N ILE A 13 40.16 -24.04 57.91
CA ILE A 13 40.04 -25.26 57.09
C ILE A 13 39.39 -25.00 55.71
N ASN A 14 39.86 -25.75 54.70
CA ASN A 14 39.31 -26.22 53.41
C ASN A 14 37.78 -26.01 53.10
N ASN A 15 37.29 -26.07 51.84
CA ASN A 15 37.58 -27.06 50.78
C ASN A 15 37.02 -26.69 49.39
N MET A 16 37.71 -27.09 48.29
CA MET A 16 37.19 -27.49 46.94
C MET A 16 36.31 -26.49 46.11
N VAL A 17 36.35 -26.43 44.77
CA VAL A 17 37.17 -27.07 43.72
C VAL A 17 37.17 -26.20 42.44
N ASP A 18 38.35 -25.98 41.84
CA ASP A 18 38.80 -26.27 40.45
C ASP A 18 37.76 -26.40 39.29
N ALA A 19 38.06 -26.17 38.00
CA ALA A 19 39.24 -25.71 37.22
C ALA A 19 38.70 -25.24 35.81
N ASP A 20 39.27 -24.26 35.09
CA ASP A 20 40.54 -24.23 34.30
C ASP A 20 40.49 -25.17 33.05
N THR A 21 41.15 -24.96 31.89
CA THR A 21 42.24 -24.05 31.43
C THR A 21 42.09 -23.77 29.91
N ALA A 22 42.97 -22.96 29.30
CA ALA A 22 43.16 -22.85 27.83
C ALA A 22 44.65 -22.88 27.44
N ILE A 23 45.01 -23.27 26.20
CA ILE A 23 46.36 -23.06 25.57
C ILE A 23 46.34 -23.31 24.03
N PHE A 24 47.32 -22.73 23.32
CA PHE A 24 47.59 -22.73 21.85
C PHE A 24 48.65 -23.80 21.44
N PRO A 25 49.27 -23.80 20.22
CA PRO A 25 48.77 -23.73 18.82
C PRO A 25 49.35 -24.86 17.91
N GLU A 26 48.98 -24.96 16.61
CA GLU A 26 49.91 -25.10 15.45
C GLU A 26 49.20 -25.17 14.06
N SER A 27 49.96 -25.31 12.97
CA SER A 27 49.54 -25.27 11.53
C SER A 27 50.71 -25.72 10.62
N PRO A 28 50.58 -25.88 9.28
CA PRO A 28 49.46 -26.37 8.44
C PRO A 28 49.90 -27.49 7.43
N SER A 29 48.97 -28.09 6.68
CA SER A 29 49.28 -28.82 5.42
C SER A 29 48.07 -28.89 4.46
N SER A 30 48.25 -29.41 3.23
CA SER A 30 47.39 -29.16 2.04
C SER A 30 47.11 -30.42 1.19
N PHE A 31 46.34 -30.25 0.09
CA PHE A 31 45.92 -31.28 -0.92
C PHE A 31 44.83 -32.29 -0.46
N SER A 32 43.94 -32.84 -1.31
CA SER A 32 43.46 -32.50 -2.67
C SER A 32 42.11 -33.21 -2.95
N LEU A 33 41.61 -33.13 -4.19
CA LEU A 33 40.64 -33.98 -4.92
C LEU A 33 40.17 -35.29 -4.20
N GLN A 34 38.92 -35.76 -4.35
CA GLN A 34 38.30 -36.09 -5.64
C GLN A 34 36.77 -36.35 -5.56
N SER A 35 36.10 -36.40 -6.71
CA SER A 35 34.67 -36.68 -6.88
C SER A 35 34.30 -38.18 -6.86
N ALA A 36 33.16 -38.55 -6.27
CA ALA A 36 32.47 -39.82 -6.57
C ALA A 36 30.93 -39.74 -6.37
N SER A 37 30.19 -40.36 -7.29
CA SER A 37 28.73 -40.47 -7.34
C SER A 37 28.13 -41.36 -6.24
N LYS A 38 26.84 -41.13 -5.90
CA LYS A 38 25.86 -42.22 -5.74
C LYS A 38 24.41 -41.76 -5.93
N ASN A 39 23.64 -42.58 -6.64
CA ASN A 39 22.18 -42.43 -6.81
C ASN A 39 21.43 -43.16 -5.69
N SER A 40 20.28 -42.63 -5.27
CA SER A 40 19.15 -43.44 -4.80
C SER A 40 17.85 -42.64 -4.81
N SER A 41 16.83 -43.16 -5.50
CA SER A 41 15.47 -42.59 -5.58
C SER A 41 14.48 -43.45 -4.78
N THR A 42 13.67 -42.83 -3.93
CA THR A 42 12.47 -43.45 -3.31
C THR A 42 11.43 -42.39 -3.00
N ASP A 43 10.19 -42.58 -3.46
CA ASP A 43 9.01 -41.81 -3.05
C ASP A 43 8.60 -42.10 -1.60
N SER A 44 7.90 -41.16 -0.94
CA SER A 44 6.62 -41.43 -0.24
C SER A 44 5.94 -40.18 0.34
N THR A 45 4.80 -39.87 -0.26
CA THR A 45 3.66 -39.03 0.15
C THR A 45 3.38 -38.87 1.65
N THR A 46 2.96 -37.65 2.06
CA THR A 46 1.98 -37.42 3.15
C THR A 46 1.17 -36.13 2.85
N THR A 47 -0.05 -36.24 2.29
CA THR A 47 -1.38 -36.21 2.97
C THR A 47 -1.87 -34.85 3.46
N SER A 48 -3.01 -34.40 2.90
CA SER A 48 -3.93 -33.43 3.52
C SER A 48 -5.36 -33.76 3.09
N GLY A 49 -6.31 -33.89 4.02
CA GLY A 49 -7.71 -34.22 3.73
C GLY A 49 -8.72 -33.25 4.34
N PHE A 50 -9.88 -33.17 3.67
CA PHE A 50 -11.25 -33.29 4.21
C PHE A 50 -11.68 -32.45 5.45
N CYS A 51 -12.88 -31.85 5.53
CA CYS A 51 -14.09 -31.84 4.66
C CYS A 51 -14.89 -30.51 4.93
N ASN A 52 -16.17 -30.25 4.61
CA ASN A 52 -17.33 -31.07 4.19
C ASN A 52 -18.35 -30.24 3.35
N GLY A 53 -19.43 -30.87 2.85
CA GLY A 53 -20.62 -30.22 2.28
C GLY A 53 -21.66 -29.76 3.31
N PRO A 54 -22.89 -29.38 2.88
CA PRO A 54 -23.87 -30.42 2.50
C PRO A 54 -24.93 -30.07 1.40
N SER A 55 -25.45 -31.13 0.71
CA SER A 55 -26.90 -31.36 0.39
C SER A 55 -27.69 -30.41 -0.54
N THR A 56 -28.60 -30.79 -1.48
CA THR A 56 -29.13 -32.10 -2.00
C THR A 56 -29.31 -32.06 -3.57
N PRO A 57 -30.24 -32.73 -4.33
CA PRO A 57 -29.83 -33.36 -5.60
C PRO A 57 -30.60 -32.98 -6.90
N SER A 58 -29.98 -33.28 -8.05
CA SER A 58 -30.60 -33.54 -9.36
C SER A 58 -29.61 -34.42 -10.16
N SER A 59 -29.96 -35.53 -10.84
CA SER A 59 -31.04 -35.84 -11.80
C SER A 59 -30.63 -35.63 -13.25
N ASP A 60 -29.66 -36.43 -13.72
CA ASP A 60 -29.40 -36.64 -15.16
C ASP A 60 -30.13 -37.89 -15.66
N THR A 61 -31.15 -37.70 -16.50
CA THR A 61 -31.76 -38.72 -17.36
C THR A 61 -32.67 -38.03 -18.38
N VAL A 62 -32.91 -38.68 -19.53
CA VAL A 62 -33.79 -38.26 -20.64
C VAL A 62 -33.24 -37.12 -21.51
N SER A 63 -33.26 -37.15 -22.86
CA SER A 63 -33.20 -38.23 -23.87
C SER A 63 -33.21 -37.60 -25.27
N SER A 64 -32.71 -38.31 -26.30
CA SER A 64 -33.26 -38.38 -27.67
C SER A 64 -33.34 -37.11 -28.57
N SER A 65 -33.37 -37.17 -29.91
CA SER A 65 -32.98 -38.20 -30.92
C SER A 65 -33.07 -37.59 -32.33
N LEU A 66 -32.67 -38.39 -33.34
CA LEU A 66 -32.90 -38.26 -34.80
C LEU A 66 -31.78 -37.48 -35.53
N ALA A 67 -30.81 -38.08 -36.24
CA ALA A 67 -30.72 -39.26 -37.13
C ALA A 67 -30.97 -38.95 -38.62
N SER A 68 -29.95 -39.22 -39.44
CA SER A 68 -30.10 -39.77 -40.80
C SER A 68 -28.78 -40.43 -41.22
N SER A 69 -28.87 -41.57 -41.92
CA SER A 69 -27.72 -42.36 -42.38
C SER A 69 -27.52 -42.20 -43.88
N PRO A 70 -26.29 -42.20 -44.40
CA PRO A 70 -26.03 -42.52 -45.80
C PRO A 70 -26.03 -44.04 -46.00
N GLN A 71 -27.18 -44.71 -45.80
CA GLN A 71 -27.36 -46.04 -46.40
C GLN A 71 -27.58 -45.84 -47.90
N THR A 72 -26.59 -46.21 -48.72
CA THR A 72 -26.76 -46.37 -50.16
C THR A 72 -27.60 -47.62 -50.43
N SER A 73 -28.92 -47.49 -50.25
CA SER A 73 -29.90 -48.54 -50.51
C SER A 73 -30.03 -48.77 -52.01
N ALA A 74 -29.14 -49.60 -52.56
CA ALA A 74 -29.21 -50.14 -53.92
C ALA A 74 -30.40 -51.12 -54.07
N LYS A 75 -31.61 -50.57 -53.94
CA LYS A 75 -32.90 -51.20 -54.24
C LYS A 75 -33.79 -50.21 -54.99
N THR A 76 -33.29 -49.75 -56.13
CA THR A 76 -34.20 -49.44 -57.24
C THR A 76 -34.88 -50.76 -57.59
N SER A 77 -36.09 -50.97 -57.08
CA SER A 77 -36.95 -52.06 -57.52
C SER A 77 -37.36 -51.75 -58.95
N ALA A 78 -36.54 -52.18 -59.92
CA ALA A 78 -36.92 -52.15 -61.32
C ALA A 78 -38.22 -52.96 -61.45
N PRO A 79 -39.35 -52.34 -61.84
CA PRO A 79 -40.47 -53.14 -62.30
C PRO A 79 -39.98 -53.83 -63.56
N SER A 80 -39.84 -55.14 -63.51
CA SER A 80 -39.55 -55.97 -64.69
C SER A 80 -40.80 -56.07 -65.56
N HIS A 81 -41.29 -54.93 -66.04
CA HIS A 81 -42.09 -54.90 -67.23
C HIS A 81 -41.29 -55.59 -68.34
N PRO A 82 -41.88 -56.52 -69.09
CA PRO A 82 -41.31 -56.92 -70.36
C PRO A 82 -41.05 -55.66 -71.19
N LEU A 83 -39.96 -55.64 -71.96
CA LEU A 83 -39.72 -54.61 -72.96
C LEU A 83 -40.71 -54.79 -74.13
N LEU A 84 -41.98 -54.45 -73.86
CA LEU A 84 -42.96 -54.16 -74.89
C LEU A 84 -42.37 -53.07 -75.77
N SER A 85 -42.25 -53.37 -77.05
CA SER A 85 -41.66 -52.46 -78.04
C SER A 85 -42.42 -51.12 -78.02
N PRO A 86 -41.78 -49.96 -78.28
CA PRO A 86 -42.48 -48.67 -78.39
C PRO A 86 -43.59 -48.60 -79.45
N TYR A 87 -43.74 -49.67 -80.25
CA TYR A 87 -44.76 -49.87 -81.28
C TYR A 87 -45.87 -50.86 -80.87
N ASP A 88 -45.82 -51.44 -79.67
CA ASP A 88 -46.70 -52.50 -79.18
C ASP A 88 -47.83 -51.92 -78.32
N THR A 89 -48.79 -51.26 -78.99
CA THR A 89 -49.98 -50.65 -78.39
C THR A 89 -51.17 -51.60 -78.46
N ASP A 90 -52.24 -51.36 -77.70
CA ASP A 90 -53.49 -52.13 -77.86
C ASP A 90 -54.18 -51.87 -79.23
N CYS A 91 -53.78 -50.82 -79.95
CA CYS A 91 -54.23 -50.58 -81.31
C CYS A 91 -53.44 -51.44 -82.31
N SER A 92 -52.11 -51.46 -82.26
CA SER A 92 -51.30 -52.30 -83.15
C SER A 92 -51.52 -53.79 -82.88
N ARG A 93 -51.74 -54.22 -81.62
CA ARG A 93 -52.19 -55.58 -81.29
C ARG A 93 -53.54 -55.93 -81.93
N LYS A 94 -54.52 -55.01 -81.94
CA LYS A 94 -55.81 -55.21 -82.64
C LYS A 94 -55.62 -55.27 -84.16
N LEU A 95 -54.83 -54.37 -84.73
CA LEU A 95 -54.54 -54.32 -86.16
C LEU A 95 -53.92 -55.63 -86.66
N ILE A 96 -52.90 -56.13 -85.96
CA ILE A 96 -52.27 -57.43 -86.25
C ILE A 96 -53.29 -58.57 -86.12
N SER A 97 -54.12 -58.58 -85.06
CA SER A 97 -55.18 -59.58 -84.85
C SER A 97 -56.26 -59.57 -85.95
N GLN A 98 -56.49 -58.42 -86.58
CA GLN A 98 -57.48 -58.23 -87.65
C GLN A 98 -56.92 -58.60 -89.03
N ILE A 99 -55.62 -58.34 -89.27
CA ILE A 99 -54.88 -58.85 -90.44
C ILE A 99 -54.77 -60.38 -90.38
N GLN A 100 -54.51 -60.96 -89.20
CA GLN A 100 -54.49 -62.43 -89.04
C GLN A 100 -55.87 -63.06 -89.27
N ARG A 101 -56.96 -62.39 -88.85
CA ARG A 101 -58.34 -62.85 -89.10
C ARG A 101 -58.76 -62.81 -90.57
N SER A 102 -58.14 -61.99 -91.41
CA SER A 102 -58.44 -61.90 -92.85
C SER A 102 -57.67 -62.93 -93.70
N LEU A 103 -56.91 -63.83 -93.05
CA LEU A 103 -56.07 -64.84 -93.72
C LEU A 103 -56.39 -66.30 -93.29
N SER A 104 -57.46 -66.54 -92.53
CA SER A 104 -57.85 -67.89 -92.09
C SER A 104 -58.57 -68.68 -93.18
N GLN A 105 -58.13 -69.93 -93.42
CA GLN A 105 -58.43 -70.73 -94.61
C GLN A 105 -59.90 -71.15 -94.80
N GLU A 106 -60.77 -71.03 -93.79
CA GLU A 106 -62.18 -71.46 -93.86
C GLU A 106 -62.97 -70.72 -94.96
N SER A 107 -62.73 -69.41 -95.14
CA SER A 107 -63.42 -68.58 -96.15
C SER A 107 -63.16 -69.00 -97.60
N LEU A 108 -62.19 -69.88 -97.86
CA LEU A 108 -61.80 -70.35 -99.18
C LEU A 108 -62.42 -71.71 -99.53
N LEU A 109 -63.05 -72.39 -98.56
CA LEU A 109 -63.74 -73.67 -98.76
C LEU A 109 -65.20 -73.44 -99.18
N ASP A 110 -65.91 -72.51 -98.52
CA ASP A 110 -67.28 -72.11 -98.88
C ASP A 110 -67.40 -71.64 -100.34
N GLU A 111 -66.34 -71.00 -100.87
CA GLU A 111 -66.29 -70.52 -102.24
C GLU A 111 -66.16 -71.68 -103.26
N LEU A 112 -65.42 -72.74 -102.95
CA LEU A 112 -65.27 -73.91 -103.82
C LEU A 112 -66.54 -74.77 -103.87
N GLU A 113 -67.24 -74.94 -102.75
CA GLU A 113 -68.52 -75.67 -102.72
C GLU A 113 -69.61 -74.89 -103.50
N SER A 114 -69.56 -73.56 -103.46
CA SER A 114 -70.48 -72.67 -104.19
C SER A 114 -70.36 -72.76 -105.72
N GLU A 115 -69.16 -72.98 -106.28
CA GLU A 115 -69.01 -73.08 -107.75
C GLU A 115 -69.39 -74.47 -108.30
N LEU A 116 -69.24 -75.53 -107.51
CA LEU A 116 -69.49 -76.91 -107.95
C LEU A 116 -70.99 -77.21 -108.19
N LEU A 117 -71.88 -76.56 -107.44
CA LEU A 117 -73.34 -76.79 -107.50
C LEU A 117 -74.04 -76.08 -108.68
N ALA A 118 -73.37 -75.19 -109.41
CA ALA A 118 -74.04 -74.21 -110.27
C ALA A 118 -74.08 -74.54 -111.78
N CYS A 119 -73.84 -75.81 -112.18
CA CYS A 119 -73.51 -76.16 -113.57
C CYS A 119 -74.45 -77.14 -114.32
N GLN A 120 -75.66 -77.49 -113.84
CA GLN A 120 -76.58 -78.40 -114.57
C GLN A 120 -78.08 -78.05 -114.42
N LEU A 121 -78.83 -78.06 -115.55
CA LEU A 121 -80.31 -78.10 -115.80
C LEU A 121 -80.58 -77.59 -117.25
N PRO A 122 -81.75 -77.78 -117.92
CA PRO A 122 -82.57 -78.99 -118.16
C PRO A 122 -83.00 -79.16 -119.67
N GLN A 123 -84.07 -79.96 -119.95
CA GLN A 123 -84.77 -80.18 -121.26
C GLN A 123 -84.09 -81.21 -122.21
N GLY A 124 -84.74 -82.00 -123.10
CA GLY A 124 -86.18 -82.30 -123.36
C GLY A 124 -86.56 -82.14 -124.86
N GLU A 125 -87.41 -82.95 -125.52
CA GLU A 125 -87.99 -84.29 -125.24
C GLU A 125 -88.63 -84.88 -126.55
N SER A 126 -89.31 -86.05 -126.52
CA SER A 126 -89.92 -86.78 -127.67
C SER A 126 -88.91 -87.41 -128.68
N GLY A 127 -89.19 -88.44 -129.49
CA GLY A 127 -90.32 -89.38 -129.60
C GLY A 127 -90.43 -89.96 -131.03
N GLY A 128 -91.04 -91.14 -131.21
CA GLY A 128 -91.44 -91.65 -132.55
C GLY A 128 -90.69 -92.89 -133.10
N GLU A 129 -91.38 -93.59 -134.00
CA GLU A 129 -91.17 -94.94 -134.51
C GLU A 129 -89.85 -95.22 -135.28
N GLY A 130 -89.49 -96.50 -135.41
CA GLY A 130 -88.24 -96.94 -136.05
C GLY A 130 -88.32 -97.12 -137.58
N LYS A 131 -87.18 -96.86 -138.24
CA LYS A 131 -86.88 -96.95 -139.69
C LYS A 131 -87.34 -95.76 -140.57
N GLY A 132 -86.37 -94.92 -140.96
CA GLY A 132 -86.16 -94.72 -142.41
C GLY A 132 -86.51 -93.39 -143.08
N SER A 133 -86.05 -92.26 -142.53
CA SER A 133 -85.66 -91.07 -143.33
C SER A 133 -86.83 -90.25 -143.97
N PRO A 134 -86.63 -89.29 -144.91
CA PRO A 134 -87.16 -87.90 -144.83
C PRO A 134 -88.41 -87.67 -145.75
N PRO A 135 -88.98 -86.44 -145.98
CA PRO A 135 -88.49 -85.08 -145.63
C PRO A 135 -89.54 -84.02 -145.18
N ILE A 136 -89.07 -82.78 -144.93
CA ILE A 136 -89.84 -81.51 -145.01
C ILE A 136 -89.94 -81.06 -146.49
N ASN A 137 -91.02 -80.37 -146.89
CA ASN A 137 -91.62 -80.61 -148.21
C ASN A 137 -92.05 -82.08 -148.32
N GLY A 138 -92.55 -82.80 -147.29
CA GLY A 138 -93.46 -82.51 -146.14
C GLY A 138 -93.46 -81.19 -145.33
N LEU A 139 -93.51 -81.26 -144.00
CA LEU A 139 -93.78 -80.12 -143.07
C LEU A 139 -93.29 -80.52 -141.65
N PRO A 140 -93.30 -79.67 -140.59
CA PRO A 140 -92.91 -78.24 -140.47
C PRO A 140 -92.18 -77.89 -139.12
N THR A 141 -91.88 -76.58 -138.86
CA THR A 141 -91.68 -75.91 -137.52
C THR A 141 -90.58 -76.40 -136.55
N THR A 142 -89.96 -75.61 -135.66
CA THR A 142 -89.99 -74.16 -135.26
C THR A 142 -88.57 -73.73 -134.82
N GLU A 143 -88.22 -72.44 -134.86
CA GLU A 143 -86.80 -71.99 -134.74
C GLU A 143 -86.41 -71.27 -133.42
N GLU A 144 -87.31 -71.00 -132.48
CA GLU A 144 -87.06 -70.02 -131.40
C GLU A 144 -86.18 -70.50 -130.23
N ASP A 145 -86.21 -71.79 -129.85
CA ASP A 145 -85.56 -72.29 -128.62
C ASP A 145 -84.02 -72.18 -128.63
N CYS A 146 -83.38 -72.19 -129.79
CA CYS A 146 -81.91 -72.27 -129.89
C CYS A 146 -81.20 -70.96 -129.47
N MET A 147 -81.87 -69.81 -129.66
CA MET A 147 -81.36 -68.49 -129.23
C MET A 147 -81.36 -68.34 -127.70
N VAL A 148 -82.44 -68.80 -127.05
CA VAL A 148 -82.69 -68.59 -125.61
C VAL A 148 -81.67 -69.31 -124.72
N ALA A 149 -81.14 -70.45 -125.18
CA ALA A 149 -80.13 -71.21 -124.45
C ALA A 149 -78.77 -70.49 -124.40
N PHE A 150 -78.34 -69.88 -125.52
CA PHE A 150 -77.09 -69.13 -125.59
C PHE A 150 -77.14 -67.86 -124.73
N GLU A 151 -78.23 -67.10 -124.82
CA GLU A 151 -78.39 -65.85 -124.07
C GLU A 151 -78.39 -66.06 -122.55
N LYS A 152 -79.05 -67.12 -122.05
CA LYS A 152 -78.99 -67.51 -120.62
C LYS A 152 -77.57 -67.87 -120.16
N CYS A 153 -76.78 -68.55 -120.99
CA CYS A 153 -75.39 -68.90 -120.64
C CYS A 153 -74.50 -67.64 -120.51
N VAL A 154 -74.63 -66.71 -121.47
CA VAL A 154 -73.95 -65.41 -121.45
C VAL A 154 -74.38 -64.60 -120.22
N GLN A 155 -75.67 -64.52 -119.93
CA GLN A 155 -76.23 -63.75 -118.82
C GLN A 155 -75.85 -64.34 -117.43
N TYR A 156 -75.72 -65.67 -117.32
CA TYR A 156 -75.17 -66.32 -116.13
C TYR A 156 -73.68 -65.98 -115.94
N LYS A 157 -72.87 -66.00 -117.01
CA LYS A 157 -71.45 -65.62 -116.90
C LYS A 157 -71.26 -64.14 -116.59
N TYR A 158 -72.07 -63.24 -117.16
CA TYR A 158 -72.08 -61.82 -116.78
C TYR A 158 -72.41 -61.63 -115.30
N THR A 159 -73.43 -62.31 -114.76
CA THR A 159 -73.81 -62.16 -113.34
C THR A 159 -72.82 -62.83 -112.38
N GLN A 160 -72.11 -63.89 -112.78
CA GLN A 160 -70.96 -64.41 -112.01
C GLN A 160 -69.80 -63.41 -112.00
N GLN A 161 -69.48 -62.81 -113.15
CA GLN A 161 -68.42 -61.81 -113.28
C GLN A 161 -68.75 -60.51 -112.52
N GLU A 162 -70.01 -60.06 -112.55
CA GLU A 162 -70.50 -58.93 -111.76
C GLU A 162 -70.38 -59.19 -110.25
N LYS A 163 -70.71 -60.40 -109.77
CA LYS A 163 -70.48 -60.81 -108.37
C LYS A 163 -69.00 -60.85 -108.00
N SER A 164 -68.12 -61.26 -108.92
CA SER A 164 -66.66 -61.20 -108.71
C SER A 164 -66.17 -59.75 -108.60
N ILE A 165 -66.58 -58.88 -109.54
CA ILE A 165 -66.25 -57.45 -109.53
C ILE A 165 -66.76 -56.77 -108.26
N ASN A 166 -68.00 -57.03 -107.83
CA ASN A 166 -68.56 -56.43 -106.61
C ASN A 166 -67.84 -56.91 -105.33
N ARG A 167 -67.38 -58.17 -105.27
CA ARG A 167 -66.54 -58.64 -104.14
C ARG A 167 -65.18 -57.96 -104.14
N LEU A 168 -64.51 -57.87 -105.29
CA LEU A 168 -63.24 -57.15 -105.43
C LEU A 168 -63.37 -55.64 -105.12
N LEU A 169 -64.50 -55.00 -105.43
CA LEU A 169 -64.78 -53.61 -105.07
C LEU A 169 -64.93 -53.43 -103.55
N GLU A 170 -65.66 -54.32 -102.87
CA GLU A 170 -65.85 -54.26 -101.42
C GLU A 170 -64.55 -54.64 -100.66
N GLU A 171 -63.71 -55.52 -101.19
CA GLU A 171 -62.35 -55.76 -100.69
C GLU A 171 -61.43 -54.55 -100.90
N ASN A 172 -61.45 -53.94 -102.08
CA ASN A 172 -60.67 -52.72 -102.35
C ASN A 172 -61.10 -51.57 -101.41
N LYS A 173 -62.40 -51.43 -101.14
CA LYS A 173 -62.94 -50.51 -100.12
C LYS A 173 -62.44 -50.84 -98.71
N ARG A 174 -62.47 -52.11 -98.27
CA ARG A 174 -61.87 -52.52 -96.98
C ARG A 174 -60.37 -52.23 -96.91
N HIS A 175 -59.64 -52.41 -98.01
CA HIS A 175 -58.22 -52.03 -98.08
C HIS A 175 -58.03 -50.51 -97.99
N GLN A 176 -58.90 -49.70 -98.61
CA GLN A 176 -58.87 -48.23 -98.46
C GLN A 176 -59.18 -47.80 -97.01
N GLU A 177 -60.18 -48.39 -96.37
CA GLU A 177 -60.52 -48.17 -94.96
C GLU A 177 -59.34 -48.56 -94.03
N LEU A 178 -58.68 -49.69 -94.30
CA LEU A 178 -57.48 -50.13 -93.58
C LEU A 178 -56.29 -49.18 -93.78
N ILE A 179 -56.05 -48.71 -95.01
CA ILE A 179 -54.98 -47.73 -95.33
C ILE A 179 -55.24 -46.40 -94.64
N LEU A 180 -56.51 -45.93 -94.58
CA LEU A 180 -56.90 -44.73 -93.86
C LEU A 180 -56.70 -44.90 -92.34
N GLY A 181 -57.07 -46.05 -91.77
CA GLY A 181 -56.82 -46.39 -90.36
C GLY A 181 -55.31 -46.36 -90.02
N ILE A 182 -54.49 -47.04 -90.82
CA ILE A 182 -53.02 -47.03 -90.69
C ILE A 182 -52.46 -45.61 -90.83
N CYS A 183 -53.02 -44.79 -91.72
CA CYS A 183 -52.60 -43.40 -91.87
C CYS A 183 -52.97 -42.53 -90.66
N SER A 184 -54.13 -42.75 -90.02
CA SER A 184 -54.50 -42.09 -88.77
C SER A 184 -53.57 -42.52 -87.64
N GLU A 185 -53.41 -43.82 -87.40
CA GLU A 185 -52.57 -44.34 -86.30
C GLU A 185 -51.10 -43.87 -86.43
N LYS A 186 -50.55 -43.85 -87.65
CA LYS A 186 -49.23 -43.25 -87.95
C LYS A 186 -49.18 -41.75 -87.62
N ASP A 187 -50.24 -41.00 -87.91
CA ASP A 187 -50.33 -39.57 -87.65
C ASP A 187 -50.53 -39.24 -86.16
N ASP A 188 -51.25 -40.09 -85.42
CA ASP A 188 -51.42 -40.08 -83.97
C ASP A 188 -50.12 -40.44 -83.24
N MET A 189 -49.43 -41.51 -83.66
CA MET A 189 -48.11 -41.91 -83.14
C MET A 189 -47.05 -40.82 -83.38
N ARG A 190 -47.10 -40.13 -84.54
CA ARG A 190 -46.28 -38.93 -84.79
C ARG A 190 -46.66 -37.78 -83.84
N GLY A 191 -47.93 -37.66 -83.47
CA GLY A 191 -48.41 -36.73 -82.44
C GLY A 191 -47.87 -37.06 -81.04
N GLU A 192 -47.90 -38.33 -80.65
CA GLU A 192 -47.30 -38.80 -79.39
C GLU A 192 -45.78 -38.58 -79.33
N LEU A 193 -45.06 -38.92 -80.41
CA LEU A 193 -43.61 -38.70 -80.49
C LEU A 193 -43.25 -37.23 -80.34
N LYS A 194 -44.04 -36.30 -80.93
CA LYS A 194 -43.87 -34.85 -80.70
C LYS A 194 -44.11 -34.46 -79.24
N LYS A 195 -45.17 -34.98 -78.61
CA LYS A 195 -45.45 -34.73 -77.17
C LYS A 195 -44.30 -35.23 -76.29
N ARG A 196 -43.81 -36.46 -76.53
CA ARG A 196 -42.67 -37.06 -75.81
C ARG A 196 -41.40 -36.22 -75.96
N ALA A 197 -41.06 -35.81 -77.17
CA ALA A 197 -39.90 -34.95 -77.43
C ALA A 197 -40.01 -33.57 -76.76
N GLU A 198 -41.21 -32.97 -76.70
CA GLU A 198 -41.43 -31.70 -76.00
C GLU A 198 -41.30 -31.87 -74.47
N THR A 199 -41.79 -32.97 -73.89
CA THR A 199 -41.55 -33.30 -72.47
C THR A 199 -40.10 -33.62 -72.16
N GLU A 200 -39.40 -34.36 -73.03
CA GLU A 200 -37.96 -34.65 -72.91
C GLU A 200 -37.13 -33.36 -72.93
N LYS A 201 -37.46 -32.42 -73.82
CA LYS A 201 -36.89 -31.08 -73.89
C LYS A 201 -37.16 -30.25 -72.63
N GLN A 202 -38.34 -30.35 -72.02
CA GLN A 202 -38.65 -29.74 -70.72
C GLN A 202 -37.84 -30.38 -69.57
N HIS A 203 -37.70 -31.70 -69.56
CA HIS A 203 -36.86 -32.41 -68.59
C HIS A 203 -35.38 -32.00 -68.77
N MET A 204 -34.85 -31.96 -69.98
CA MET A 204 -33.47 -31.51 -70.27
C MET A 204 -33.22 -30.05 -69.88
N ALA A 205 -34.20 -29.16 -70.06
CA ALA A 205 -34.11 -27.78 -69.58
C ALA A 205 -34.11 -27.71 -68.04
N THR A 206 -34.87 -28.58 -67.38
CA THR A 206 -34.92 -28.69 -65.91
C THR A 206 -33.61 -29.26 -65.35
N VAL A 207 -33.07 -30.31 -65.97
CA VAL A 207 -31.77 -30.90 -65.63
C VAL A 207 -30.67 -29.86 -65.74
N LYS A 208 -30.57 -29.13 -66.86
CA LYS A 208 -29.58 -28.05 -67.02
C LYS A 208 -29.67 -26.94 -65.97
N LYS A 209 -30.88 -26.62 -65.51
CA LYS A 209 -31.10 -25.65 -64.42
C LYS A 209 -30.63 -26.20 -63.06
N LEU A 210 -30.78 -27.50 -62.82
CA LEU A 210 -30.29 -28.17 -61.62
C LEU A 210 -28.77 -28.34 -61.65
N GLU A 211 -28.18 -28.72 -62.79
CA GLU A 211 -26.73 -28.77 -63.02
C GLU A 211 -26.08 -27.41 -62.72
N GLY A 212 -26.60 -26.32 -63.32
CA GLY A 212 -26.10 -24.97 -63.04
C GLY A 212 -26.20 -24.57 -61.56
N ARG A 213 -27.28 -24.95 -60.86
CA ARG A 213 -27.39 -24.67 -59.42
C ARG A 213 -26.46 -25.54 -58.56
N VAL A 214 -26.13 -26.75 -59.01
CA VAL A 214 -25.10 -27.58 -58.37
C VAL A 214 -23.72 -26.96 -58.55
N ASP A 215 -23.37 -26.47 -59.73
CA ASP A 215 -22.09 -25.76 -59.97
C ASP A 215 -21.98 -24.47 -59.13
N GLU A 216 -23.06 -23.69 -59.03
CA GLU A 216 -23.13 -22.53 -58.12
C GLU A 216 -22.88 -22.95 -56.65
N LEU A 217 -23.58 -23.97 -56.16
CA LEU A 217 -23.43 -24.47 -54.79
C LEU A 217 -22.04 -25.05 -54.51
N LEU A 218 -21.42 -25.74 -55.47
CA LEU A 218 -20.04 -26.23 -55.38
C LEU A 218 -19.04 -25.07 -55.31
N LYS A 219 -19.29 -23.98 -56.05
CA LYS A 219 -18.49 -22.76 -55.99
C LYS A 219 -18.66 -22.02 -54.65
N GLU A 220 -19.91 -21.82 -54.21
CA GLU A 220 -20.24 -21.23 -52.90
C GLU A 220 -19.55 -22.01 -51.75
N LEU A 221 -19.63 -23.34 -51.79
CA LEU A 221 -19.02 -24.23 -50.79
C LEU A 221 -17.48 -24.19 -50.83
N LYS A 222 -16.88 -24.10 -52.03
CA LYS A 222 -15.43 -23.91 -52.15
C LYS A 222 -14.99 -22.55 -51.59
N GLU A 223 -15.63 -21.46 -52.00
CA GLU A 223 -15.32 -20.11 -51.49
C GLU A 223 -15.51 -20.01 -49.97
N SER A 224 -16.51 -20.70 -49.40
CA SER A 224 -16.72 -20.81 -47.95
C SER A 224 -15.58 -21.57 -47.26
N ARG A 225 -15.17 -22.72 -47.81
CA ARG A 225 -14.04 -23.51 -47.31
C ARG A 225 -12.73 -22.73 -47.35
N ASP A 226 -12.45 -22.03 -48.45
CA ASP A 226 -11.21 -21.27 -48.61
C ASP A 226 -11.17 -20.06 -47.63
N LYS A 227 -12.31 -19.40 -47.38
CA LYS A 227 -12.46 -18.37 -46.32
C LYS A 227 -12.21 -18.95 -44.93
N LEU A 228 -12.74 -20.13 -44.62
CA LEU A 228 -12.53 -20.80 -43.32
C LEU A 228 -11.06 -21.17 -43.10
N ILE A 229 -10.36 -21.65 -44.14
CA ILE A 229 -8.92 -21.94 -44.09
C ILE A 229 -8.10 -20.68 -43.80
N LEU A 230 -8.43 -19.55 -44.43
CA LEU A 230 -7.76 -18.28 -44.17
C LEU A 230 -8.02 -17.76 -42.75
N GLN A 231 -9.24 -17.94 -42.22
CA GLN A 231 -9.57 -17.59 -40.83
C GLN A 231 -8.82 -18.47 -39.81
N ASP A 232 -8.75 -19.78 -40.04
CA ASP A 232 -7.97 -20.72 -39.22
C ASP A 232 -6.46 -20.37 -39.22
N GLN A 233 -5.89 -20.05 -40.38
CA GLN A 233 -4.50 -19.59 -40.49
C GLN A 233 -4.26 -18.26 -39.74
N ALA A 234 -5.16 -17.29 -39.89
CA ALA A 234 -5.07 -16.01 -39.17
C ALA A 234 -5.19 -16.19 -37.64
N ALA A 235 -6.10 -17.05 -37.18
CA ALA A 235 -6.26 -17.38 -35.77
C ALA A 235 -5.00 -18.08 -35.21
N LYS A 236 -4.40 -19.01 -35.96
CA LYS A 236 -3.14 -19.68 -35.58
C LYS A 236 -1.97 -18.70 -35.50
N ALA A 237 -1.85 -17.76 -36.45
CA ALA A 237 -0.84 -16.72 -36.40
C ALA A 237 -1.01 -15.78 -35.18
N ALA A 238 -2.25 -15.38 -34.88
CA ALA A 238 -2.56 -14.56 -33.71
C ALA A 238 -2.24 -15.29 -32.39
N LEU A 239 -2.58 -16.58 -32.28
CA LEU A 239 -2.24 -17.41 -31.11
C LEU A 239 -0.73 -17.58 -30.94
N GLN A 240 0.03 -17.80 -32.03
CA GLN A 240 1.49 -17.88 -31.98
C GLN A 240 2.13 -16.56 -31.54
N GLN A 241 1.61 -15.42 -32.01
CA GLN A 241 2.08 -14.10 -31.59
C GLN A 241 1.79 -13.85 -30.10
N ILE A 242 0.57 -14.12 -29.63
CA ILE A 242 0.20 -14.01 -28.21
C ILE A 242 1.06 -14.93 -27.33
N GLN A 243 1.33 -16.16 -27.78
CA GLN A 243 2.20 -17.10 -27.07
C GLN A 243 3.64 -16.58 -26.97
N LYS A 244 4.20 -16.07 -28.08
CA LYS A 244 5.54 -15.47 -28.11
C LYS A 244 5.64 -14.24 -27.20
N ASP A 245 4.64 -13.36 -27.23
CA ASP A 245 4.60 -12.18 -26.37
C ASP A 245 4.48 -12.58 -24.89
N MET A 246 3.68 -13.60 -24.58
CA MET A 246 3.58 -14.16 -23.23
C MET A 246 4.93 -14.74 -22.75
N SER A 247 5.63 -15.51 -23.58
CA SER A 247 6.98 -16.02 -23.28
C SER A 247 7.96 -14.87 -23.03
N SER A 248 7.95 -13.82 -23.85
CA SER A 248 8.84 -12.66 -23.66
C SER A 248 8.57 -11.91 -22.34
N ARG A 249 7.30 -11.83 -21.92
CA ARG A 249 6.90 -11.24 -20.63
C ARG A 249 7.34 -12.13 -19.45
N LEU A 250 7.18 -13.45 -19.57
CA LEU A 250 7.65 -14.39 -18.55
C LEU A 250 9.17 -14.35 -18.38
N GLU A 251 9.94 -14.28 -19.47
CA GLU A 251 11.39 -14.07 -19.42
C GLU A 251 11.78 -12.73 -18.79
N GLN A 252 11.05 -11.64 -19.10
CA GLN A 252 11.33 -10.32 -18.53
C GLN A 252 11.01 -10.26 -17.03
N VAL A 253 9.94 -10.92 -16.57
CA VAL A 253 9.61 -11.05 -15.15
C VAL A 253 10.64 -11.95 -14.45
N GLY A 254 11.03 -13.07 -15.06
CA GLY A 254 12.09 -13.94 -14.53
C GLY A 254 13.40 -13.21 -14.29
N LYS A 255 13.88 -12.45 -15.29
CA LYS A 255 15.09 -11.61 -15.17
C LYS A 255 15.00 -10.62 -14.01
N LYS A 256 13.87 -9.92 -13.85
CA LYS A 256 13.64 -9.01 -12.71
C LYS A 256 13.62 -9.71 -11.35
N CYS A 257 13.09 -10.94 -11.29
CA CYS A 257 13.14 -11.74 -10.07
C CYS A 257 14.57 -12.19 -9.73
N ASP A 258 15.37 -12.57 -10.72
CA ASP A 258 16.78 -12.93 -10.54
C ASP A 258 17.66 -11.71 -10.19
N GLU A 259 17.39 -10.55 -10.78
CA GLU A 259 18.02 -9.26 -10.47
C GLU A 259 17.73 -8.88 -9.00
N ALA A 260 16.46 -8.81 -8.60
CA ALA A 260 16.06 -8.50 -7.22
C ALA A 260 16.60 -9.53 -6.19
N ARG A 261 16.74 -10.80 -6.60
CA ARG A 261 17.38 -11.84 -5.80
C ARG A 261 18.89 -11.57 -5.63
N GLN A 262 19.60 -11.23 -6.71
CA GLN A 262 21.03 -10.87 -6.65
C GLN A 262 21.27 -9.61 -5.81
N GLU A 263 20.39 -8.61 -5.91
CA GLU A 263 20.44 -7.41 -5.05
C GLU A 263 20.27 -7.77 -3.56
N LYS A 264 19.31 -8.65 -3.23
CA LYS A 264 19.13 -9.17 -1.87
C LYS A 264 20.37 -9.93 -1.38
N GLU A 265 20.93 -10.84 -2.18
CA GLU A 265 22.15 -11.58 -1.82
C GLU A 265 23.34 -10.62 -1.63
N ALA A 266 23.49 -9.61 -2.49
CA ALA A 266 24.51 -8.57 -2.37
C ALA A 266 24.30 -7.68 -1.13
N MET A 267 23.05 -7.39 -0.74
CA MET A 267 22.71 -6.63 0.46
C MET A 267 23.04 -7.42 1.73
N VAL A 268 22.72 -8.72 1.78
CA VAL A 268 23.14 -9.61 2.88
C VAL A 268 24.67 -9.64 2.99
N MET A 269 25.38 -9.76 1.87
CA MET A 269 26.85 -9.73 1.86
C MET A 269 27.45 -8.36 2.26
N LYS A 270 26.74 -7.24 2.04
CA LYS A 270 27.11 -5.92 2.60
C LYS A 270 26.89 -5.89 4.12
N TYR A 271 25.74 -6.36 4.60
CA TYR A 271 25.41 -6.41 6.02
C TYR A 271 26.42 -7.24 6.82
N VAL A 272 26.74 -8.46 6.36
CA VAL A 272 27.71 -9.35 7.02
C VAL A 272 29.12 -8.74 7.08
N ARG A 273 29.53 -7.95 6.08
CA ARG A 273 30.80 -7.19 6.14
C ARG A 273 30.73 -6.07 7.19
N GLY A 274 29.68 -5.25 7.16
CA GLY A 274 29.50 -4.16 8.13
C GLY A 274 29.38 -4.66 9.58
N GLU A 275 28.73 -5.80 9.81
CA GLU A 275 28.64 -6.43 11.13
C GLU A 275 30.00 -6.98 11.59
N LYS A 276 30.77 -7.60 10.69
CA LYS A 276 32.15 -8.03 11.00
C LYS A 276 33.05 -6.83 11.31
N GLU A 277 32.99 -5.77 10.51
CA GLU A 277 33.75 -4.53 10.71
C GLU A 277 33.36 -3.86 12.04
N ALA A 278 32.08 -3.85 12.40
CA ALA A 278 31.61 -3.36 13.71
C ALA A 278 32.10 -4.22 14.88
N LEU A 279 32.24 -5.54 14.72
CA LEU A 279 32.81 -6.43 15.74
C LEU A 279 34.33 -6.26 15.88
N ASP A 280 35.06 -6.15 14.77
CA ASP A 280 36.50 -5.83 14.77
C ASP A 280 36.75 -4.46 15.45
N LEU A 281 35.95 -3.43 15.12
CA LEU A 281 36.02 -2.11 15.76
C LEU A 281 35.65 -2.11 17.26
N ARG A 282 34.69 -2.94 17.70
CA ARG A 282 34.38 -3.11 19.13
C ARG A 282 35.55 -3.71 19.91
N ARG A 283 36.15 -4.80 19.40
CA ARG A 283 37.34 -5.42 20.01
C ARG A 283 38.50 -4.43 20.10
N ASP A 284 38.74 -3.66 19.04
CA ASP A 284 39.85 -2.72 19.00
C ASP A 284 39.60 -1.51 19.92
N LYS A 285 38.33 -1.06 20.05
CA LYS A 285 37.90 -0.10 21.09
C LYS A 285 38.15 -0.64 22.51
N GLU A 286 37.72 -1.86 22.83
CA GLU A 286 37.95 -2.49 24.14
C GLU A 286 39.45 -2.60 24.47
N GLY A 287 40.26 -2.92 23.45
CA GLY A 287 41.72 -2.92 23.54
C GLY A 287 42.32 -1.53 23.84
N LEU A 288 41.80 -0.47 23.21
CA LEU A 288 42.19 0.92 23.50
C LEU A 288 41.72 1.37 24.88
N GLU A 289 40.50 1.06 25.30
CA GLU A 289 39.98 1.34 26.65
C GLU A 289 40.75 0.60 27.75
N LYS A 290 41.28 -0.60 27.47
CA LYS A 290 42.22 -1.28 28.37
C LYS A 290 43.54 -0.51 28.49
N ARG A 291 44.18 -0.16 27.37
CA ARG A 291 45.43 0.63 27.34
C ARG A 291 45.26 1.99 28.03
N LEU A 292 44.12 2.65 27.83
CA LEU A 292 43.80 3.93 28.48
C LEU A 292 43.76 3.78 30.01
N ARG A 293 43.04 2.77 30.53
CA ARG A 293 43.01 2.47 31.97
C ARG A 293 44.38 2.09 32.55
N GLU A 294 45.26 1.48 31.76
CA GLU A 294 46.64 1.18 32.14
C GLU A 294 47.50 2.46 32.17
N ALA A 295 47.34 3.36 31.18
CA ALA A 295 48.00 4.66 31.15
C ALA A 295 47.53 5.59 32.30
N THR A 296 46.24 5.63 32.63
CA THR A 296 45.72 6.41 33.77
C THR A 296 46.37 5.95 35.08
N LYS A 297 46.46 4.64 35.33
CA LYS A 297 47.12 4.10 36.53
C LYS A 297 48.60 4.48 36.62
N GLU A 298 49.30 4.56 35.48
CA GLU A 298 50.69 5.02 35.46
C GLU A 298 50.79 6.53 35.73
N VAL A 299 49.87 7.36 35.21
CA VAL A 299 49.76 8.78 35.56
C VAL A 299 49.52 8.95 37.06
N ASP A 300 48.57 8.22 37.65
CA ASP A 300 48.30 8.24 39.10
C ASP A 300 49.55 7.86 39.91
N ARG A 301 50.27 6.82 39.48
CA ARG A 301 51.52 6.36 40.12
C ARG A 301 52.63 7.41 40.05
N GLN A 302 52.75 8.13 38.94
CA GLN A 302 53.72 9.22 38.78
C GLN A 302 53.29 10.48 39.56
N ALA A 303 52.01 10.78 39.66
CA ALA A 303 51.48 11.86 40.51
C ALA A 303 51.75 11.60 42.00
N LEU A 304 51.53 10.37 42.48
CA LEU A 304 51.90 9.95 43.84
C LEU A 304 53.42 10.09 44.08
N ARG A 305 54.25 9.72 43.11
CA ARG A 305 55.71 9.91 43.17
C ARG A 305 56.10 11.39 43.21
N GLY A 306 55.44 12.24 42.42
CA GLY A 306 55.63 13.69 42.41
C GLY A 306 55.30 14.32 43.76
N ASN A 307 54.19 13.92 44.38
CA ASN A 307 53.78 14.37 45.71
C ASN A 307 54.80 13.95 46.80
N GLN A 308 55.35 12.73 46.72
CA GLN A 308 56.41 12.29 47.64
C GLN A 308 57.68 13.15 47.48
N LEU A 309 58.14 13.36 46.24
CA LEU A 309 59.31 14.21 45.97
C LEU A 309 59.10 15.66 46.38
N ALA A 310 57.87 16.19 46.26
CA ALA A 310 57.51 17.52 46.76
C ALA A 310 57.56 17.59 48.30
N GLN A 311 57.08 16.56 49.00
CA GLN A 311 57.17 16.47 50.46
C GLN A 311 58.64 16.41 50.93
N ASP A 312 59.48 15.61 50.27
CA ASP A 312 60.90 15.47 50.63
C ASP A 312 61.72 16.71 50.28
N LYS A 313 61.40 17.41 49.18
CA LYS A 313 61.91 18.76 48.92
C LYS A 313 61.52 19.73 50.04
N GLY A 314 60.29 19.67 50.53
CA GLY A 314 59.82 20.48 51.67
C GLY A 314 60.61 20.21 52.95
N ARG A 315 60.88 18.93 53.27
CA ARG A 315 61.74 18.53 54.40
C ARG A 315 63.17 19.06 54.24
N LEU A 316 63.75 18.94 53.05
CA LEU A 316 65.10 19.42 52.77
C LEU A 316 65.21 20.94 52.86
N GLN A 317 64.18 21.68 52.42
CA GLN A 317 64.13 23.14 52.60
C GLN A 317 64.10 23.51 54.09
N GLN A 318 63.23 22.89 54.89
CA GLN A 318 63.17 23.15 56.34
C GLN A 318 64.50 22.85 57.07
N LEU A 319 65.23 21.81 56.63
CA LEU A 319 66.56 21.51 57.14
C LEU A 319 67.61 22.54 56.69
N TYR A 320 67.53 23.03 55.45
CA TYR A 320 68.39 24.11 54.96
C TYR A 320 68.15 25.41 55.73
N ASP A 321 66.89 25.85 55.87
CA ASP A 321 66.49 27.07 56.57
C ASP A 321 66.97 27.04 58.04
N ALA A 322 66.86 25.88 58.70
CA ALA A 322 67.38 25.67 60.05
C ALA A 322 68.91 25.81 60.13
N LYS A 323 69.65 25.32 59.12
CA LYS A 323 71.12 25.47 59.06
C LYS A 323 71.56 26.88 58.69
N GLU A 324 70.83 27.60 57.86
CA GLU A 324 71.05 29.03 57.63
C GLU A 324 70.82 29.84 58.93
N GLY A 325 69.82 29.46 59.73
CA GLY A 325 69.60 29.99 61.08
C GLY A 325 70.76 29.70 62.05
N GLU A 326 71.32 28.48 62.05
CA GLU A 326 72.51 28.12 62.84
C GLU A 326 73.75 28.93 62.41
N VAL A 327 74.02 29.04 61.11
CA VAL A 327 75.14 29.84 60.56
C VAL A 327 74.97 31.32 60.93
N SER A 328 73.75 31.84 60.83
CA SER A 328 73.44 33.22 61.23
C SER A 328 73.65 33.46 62.73
N ARG A 329 73.38 32.46 63.59
CA ARG A 329 73.68 32.53 65.03
C ARG A 329 75.19 32.52 65.29
N LEU A 330 75.92 31.57 64.69
CA LEU A 330 77.37 31.45 64.84
C LEU A 330 78.11 32.70 64.32
N THR A 331 77.62 33.32 63.25
CA THR A 331 78.18 34.58 62.71
C THR A 331 78.10 35.70 63.75
N ARG A 332 76.93 35.88 64.38
CA ARG A 332 76.73 36.87 65.46
C ARG A 332 77.55 36.57 66.73
N GLU A 333 77.87 35.30 66.99
CA GLU A 333 78.78 34.90 68.08
C GLU A 333 80.24 35.22 67.73
N VAL A 334 80.66 35.00 66.49
CA VAL A 334 81.98 35.43 65.98
C VAL A 334 82.14 36.96 65.99
N GLU A 335 81.07 37.72 65.72
CA GLU A 335 81.07 39.18 65.81
C GLU A 335 81.28 39.67 67.25
N LYS A 336 80.52 39.13 68.23
CA LYS A 336 80.73 39.42 69.66
C LYS A 336 82.14 39.09 70.12
N LEU A 337 82.68 37.93 69.73
CA LEU A 337 84.05 37.54 70.07
C LEU A 337 85.10 38.49 69.47
N LYS A 338 84.86 39.07 68.28
CA LYS A 338 85.72 40.13 67.72
C LYS A 338 85.62 41.42 68.54
N GLU A 339 84.44 41.81 69.01
CA GLU A 339 84.24 42.98 69.88
C GLU A 339 84.94 42.79 71.25
N GLU A 340 84.82 41.61 71.84
CA GLU A 340 85.52 41.22 73.07
C GLU A 340 87.04 41.24 72.87
N ILE A 341 87.57 40.63 71.80
CA ILE A 341 88.99 40.66 71.45
C ILE A 341 89.48 42.11 71.26
N ASN A 342 88.71 42.97 70.59
CA ASN A 342 89.03 44.39 70.45
C ASN A 342 89.04 45.13 71.81
N SER A 343 88.08 44.85 72.69
CA SER A 343 88.04 45.38 74.06
C SER A 343 89.28 44.94 74.88
N HIS A 344 89.66 43.67 74.78
CA HIS A 344 90.88 43.16 75.40
C HIS A 344 92.16 43.77 74.80
N LEU A 345 92.23 43.95 73.47
CA LEU A 345 93.35 44.59 72.80
C LEU A 345 93.51 46.07 73.22
N ILE A 346 92.40 46.80 73.43
CA ILE A 346 92.43 48.16 73.97
C ILE A 346 92.94 48.16 75.42
N LYS A 347 92.46 47.26 76.28
CA LYS A 347 92.94 47.11 77.67
C LYS A 347 94.43 46.78 77.73
N VAL A 348 94.93 45.87 76.87
CA VAL A 348 96.34 45.51 76.78
C VAL A 348 97.18 46.70 76.30
N LYS A 349 96.75 47.43 75.25
CA LYS A 349 97.44 48.65 74.78
C LYS A 349 97.50 49.74 75.87
N TRP A 350 96.42 49.90 76.64
CA TRP A 350 96.39 50.83 77.78
C TRP A 350 97.39 50.42 78.87
N ALA A 351 97.39 49.14 79.28
CA ALA A 351 98.33 48.63 80.28
C ALA A 351 99.79 48.71 79.80
N GLN A 352 100.05 48.43 78.53
CA GLN A 352 101.37 48.55 77.91
C GLN A 352 101.86 50.02 77.90
N ASN A 353 100.99 50.97 77.55
CA ASN A 353 101.31 52.39 77.61
C ASN A 353 101.52 52.87 79.07
N LYS A 354 100.73 52.38 80.02
CA LYS A 354 100.89 52.69 81.45
C LYS A 354 102.23 52.19 81.98
N LEU A 355 102.56 50.92 81.75
CA LEU A 355 103.84 50.31 82.11
C LEU A 355 105.01 51.05 81.44
N LYS A 356 104.87 51.47 80.18
CA LYS A 356 105.89 52.29 79.51
C LYS A 356 106.09 53.62 80.23
N SER A 357 105.01 54.34 80.56
CA SER A 357 105.11 55.61 81.30
C SER A 357 105.76 55.47 82.68
N GLU A 358 105.53 54.34 83.35
CA GLU A 358 106.16 54.02 84.64
C GLU A 358 107.64 53.62 84.49
N ALA A 359 108.00 52.91 83.42
CA ALA A 359 109.38 52.58 83.08
C ALA A 359 110.20 53.82 82.68
N ASP A 360 109.61 54.73 81.89
CA ASP A 360 110.23 56.01 81.53
C ASP A 360 110.39 56.92 82.77
N ALA A 361 109.40 56.98 83.66
CA ALA A 361 109.51 57.69 84.94
C ALA A 361 110.56 57.07 85.88
N HIS A 362 110.64 55.73 85.96
CA HIS A 362 111.67 55.04 86.73
C HIS A 362 113.07 55.23 86.13
N LYS A 363 113.19 55.40 84.80
CA LYS A 363 114.46 55.77 84.17
C LYS A 363 114.87 57.18 84.61
N GLU A 364 113.95 58.14 84.58
CA GLU A 364 114.19 59.52 85.03
C GLU A 364 114.63 59.58 86.51
N THR A 365 113.97 58.87 87.41
CA THR A 365 114.38 58.82 88.83
C THR A 365 115.71 58.10 89.03
N LYS A 366 116.01 57.05 88.26
CA LYS A 366 117.30 56.36 88.29
C LYS A 366 118.45 57.25 87.81
N ASP A 367 118.23 58.05 86.76
CA ASP A 367 119.26 58.96 86.26
C ASP A 367 119.44 60.18 87.20
N LYS A 368 118.37 60.69 87.84
CA LYS A 368 118.47 61.64 88.98
C LYS A 368 119.19 61.07 90.20
N LEU A 369 119.02 59.77 90.49
CA LEU A 369 119.77 59.08 91.56
C LEU A 369 121.26 58.95 91.21
N ARG A 370 121.60 58.70 89.94
CA ARG A 370 123.00 58.70 89.47
C ARG A 370 123.62 60.09 89.59
N GLU A 371 122.90 61.14 89.21
CA GLU A 371 123.37 62.52 89.32
C GLU A 371 123.66 62.92 90.79
N THR A 372 122.74 62.61 91.70
CA THR A 372 122.95 62.85 93.14
C THR A 372 124.04 61.96 93.74
N THR A 373 124.19 60.71 93.29
CA THR A 373 125.32 59.84 93.67
C THR A 373 126.65 60.40 93.19
N SER A 374 126.72 60.96 91.98
CA SER A 374 127.92 61.61 91.44
C SER A 374 128.30 62.86 92.27
N LYS A 375 127.32 63.69 92.65
CA LYS A 375 127.54 64.85 93.52
C LYS A 375 127.99 64.44 94.92
N LEU A 376 127.49 63.32 95.45
CA LEU A 376 127.95 62.75 96.72
C LEU A 376 129.38 62.18 96.63
N ALA A 377 129.75 61.59 95.50
CA ALA A 377 131.11 61.12 95.26
C ALA A 377 132.10 62.30 95.18
N GLN A 378 131.75 63.36 94.45
CA GLN A 378 132.53 64.59 94.36
C GLN A 378 132.70 65.25 95.75
N ALA A 379 131.62 65.40 96.52
CA ALA A 379 131.70 65.94 97.88
C ALA A 379 132.56 65.09 98.82
N LYS A 380 132.60 63.76 98.63
CA LYS A 380 133.53 62.88 99.35
C LYS A 380 134.97 63.15 98.94
N GLU A 381 135.26 63.20 97.64
CA GLU A 381 136.59 63.51 97.11
C GLU A 381 137.11 64.87 97.61
N GLU A 382 136.25 65.89 97.67
CA GLU A 382 136.54 67.19 98.28
C GLU A 382 136.92 67.05 99.78
N THR A 383 136.19 66.26 100.57
CA THR A 383 136.57 65.99 101.98
C THR A 383 137.81 65.10 102.15
N GLU A 384 138.14 64.27 101.17
CA GLU A 384 139.35 63.46 101.13
C GLU A 384 140.57 64.35 100.82
N GLN A 385 140.43 65.25 99.84
CA GLN A 385 141.45 66.21 99.42
C GLN A 385 141.75 67.25 100.53
N ILE A 386 140.74 67.68 101.29
CA ILE A 386 140.94 68.52 102.49
C ILE A 386 141.77 67.78 103.55
N ARG A 387 141.48 66.50 103.81
CA ARG A 387 142.29 65.67 104.74
C ARG A 387 143.73 65.49 104.25
N LYS A 388 143.92 65.33 102.93
CA LYS A 388 145.22 65.15 102.29
C LYS A 388 146.10 66.41 102.41
N ASN A 389 145.56 67.57 102.04
CA ASN A 389 146.23 68.87 102.21
C ASN A 389 146.71 69.11 103.67
N CYS A 390 145.93 68.71 104.67
CA CYS A 390 146.31 68.83 106.08
C CYS A 390 147.43 67.87 106.52
N GLN A 391 147.68 66.77 105.80
CA GLN A 391 148.80 65.85 106.06
C GLN A 391 150.05 66.22 105.26
N ASP A 392 149.89 66.67 104.02
CA ASP A 392 151.02 67.01 103.15
C ASP A 392 151.73 68.29 103.62
N MET A 393 150.99 69.28 104.14
CA MET A 393 151.53 70.52 104.73
C MET A 393 152.57 70.29 105.86
N ILE A 394 152.47 69.17 106.58
CA ILE A 394 153.40 68.81 107.66
C ILE A 394 154.64 68.08 107.09
N ARG A 395 154.49 67.38 105.96
CA ARG A 395 155.55 66.56 105.35
C ARG A 395 156.48 67.38 104.45
N THR A 396 155.96 68.39 103.75
CA THR A 396 156.71 69.21 102.78
C THR A 396 157.78 70.13 103.40
N TYR A 397 157.98 70.12 104.72
CA TYR A 397 158.95 70.98 105.41
C TYR A 397 160.23 70.26 105.90
N GLN A 398 160.35 68.93 105.71
CA GLN A 398 161.47 68.15 106.28
C GLN A 398 162.30 67.33 105.28
N GLU A 399 161.80 67.08 104.05
CA GLU A 399 162.45 66.20 103.07
C GLU A 399 162.59 66.90 101.71
N SER A 400 163.32 68.02 101.65
CA SER A 400 163.47 68.85 100.44
C SER A 400 164.90 68.95 99.85
N GLU A 401 165.83 68.11 100.31
CA GLU A 401 167.16 67.94 99.70
C GLU A 401 167.54 66.46 99.50
N GLU A 402 167.06 65.85 98.41
CA GLU A 402 167.96 65.19 97.44
C GLU A 402 167.27 64.95 96.08
N ILE A 403 168.04 64.60 95.04
CA ILE A 403 167.71 64.92 93.64
C ILE A 403 167.49 63.67 92.75
N LYS A 404 166.41 63.74 91.95
CA LYS A 404 166.17 63.14 90.61
C LYS A 404 167.09 61.99 90.17
N SER A 405 166.58 60.75 90.14
CA SER A 405 167.27 59.64 89.45
C SER A 405 166.34 58.53 88.90
N ASN A 406 165.22 58.87 88.24
CA ASN A 406 164.39 57.86 87.55
C ASN A 406 163.47 58.37 86.40
N GLU A 407 163.77 59.52 85.76
CA GLU A 407 162.83 60.21 84.86
C GLU A 407 163.04 59.99 83.34
N LEU A 408 163.84 59.00 82.95
CA LEU A 408 164.11 58.64 81.54
C LEU A 408 163.50 57.30 81.09
N ASP A 409 163.24 56.36 82.00
CA ASP A 409 162.94 54.96 81.65
C ASP A 409 161.44 54.66 81.41
N THR A 410 160.56 55.63 81.71
CA THR A 410 159.12 55.61 81.40
C THR A 410 158.83 56.04 79.96
N LYS A 411 159.47 57.13 79.51
CA LYS A 411 159.13 57.84 78.26
C LYS A 411 159.38 57.03 76.98
N LEU A 412 160.18 55.95 77.04
CA LEU A 412 160.38 55.01 75.92
C LEU A 412 159.26 53.95 75.78
N ARG A 413 158.41 53.80 76.81
CA ARG A 413 157.41 52.73 76.90
C ARG A 413 156.05 53.18 76.37
N GLU A 414 155.67 54.41 76.67
CA GLU A 414 154.38 55.01 76.31
C GLU A 414 154.29 55.27 74.80
N THR A 415 155.32 55.89 74.22
CA THR A 415 155.41 56.24 72.79
C THR A 415 155.33 55.04 71.82
N LYS A 416 155.51 53.81 72.33
CA LYS A 416 155.41 52.58 71.53
C LYS A 416 154.00 51.98 71.54
N GLY A 417 153.24 52.15 72.62
CA GLY A 417 151.88 51.61 72.76
C GLY A 417 150.82 52.43 72.02
N GLU A 418 150.99 53.75 71.95
CA GLU A 418 150.04 54.65 71.27
C GLU A 418 149.98 54.42 69.75
N LEU A 419 151.12 54.09 69.14
CA LEU A 419 151.25 53.88 67.69
C LEU A 419 150.55 52.58 67.22
N GLU A 420 150.60 51.51 68.01
CA GLU A 420 149.90 50.25 67.68
C GLU A 420 148.38 50.44 67.78
N LYS A 421 147.91 51.12 68.83
CA LYS A 421 146.49 51.40 69.06
C LYS A 421 145.87 52.21 67.92
N HIS A 422 146.52 53.32 67.53
CA HIS A 422 146.02 54.19 66.45
C HIS A 422 145.95 53.47 65.08
N LYS A 423 146.84 52.51 64.84
CA LYS A 423 146.83 51.66 63.63
C LYS A 423 145.70 50.63 63.65
N GLN A 424 145.39 50.05 64.81
CA GLN A 424 144.31 49.08 64.97
C GLN A 424 142.93 49.75 64.87
N GLU A 425 142.75 50.94 65.44
CA GLU A 425 141.52 51.73 65.35
C GLU A 425 141.22 52.16 63.90
N GLN A 426 142.23 52.62 63.15
CA GLN A 426 142.10 52.97 61.73
C GLN A 426 141.71 51.76 60.86
N THR A 427 142.22 50.57 61.20
CA THR A 427 141.85 49.31 60.52
C THR A 427 140.39 48.92 60.81
N GLY A 428 139.94 49.05 62.06
CA GLY A 428 138.55 48.79 62.45
C GLY A 428 137.53 49.71 61.78
N GLN A 429 137.87 51.00 61.64
CA GLN A 429 137.01 51.97 60.94
C GLN A 429 136.83 51.61 59.45
N LEU A 430 137.91 51.23 58.76
CA LEU A 430 137.86 50.80 57.36
C LEU A 430 136.96 49.56 57.16
N GLU A 431 137.01 48.59 58.08
CA GLU A 431 136.13 47.40 58.00
C GLU A 431 134.66 47.75 58.25
N ILE A 432 134.36 48.66 59.18
CA ILE A 432 132.98 49.17 59.38
C ILE A 432 132.46 49.88 58.13
N HIS A 433 133.31 50.67 57.45
CA HIS A 433 132.93 51.28 56.16
C HIS A 433 132.72 50.24 55.05
N ARG A 434 133.54 49.17 55.03
CA ARG A 434 133.40 48.06 54.06
C ARG A 434 132.11 47.26 54.26
N VAL A 435 131.71 47.01 55.51
CA VAL A 435 130.44 46.33 55.84
C VAL A 435 129.26 47.21 55.45
N LYS A 436 129.24 48.49 55.84
CA LYS A 436 128.15 49.42 55.49
C LYS A 436 127.99 49.63 53.98
N ALA A 437 129.09 49.61 53.22
CA ALA A 437 129.03 49.67 51.76
C ALA A 437 128.31 48.43 51.18
N LYS A 438 128.61 47.23 51.68
CA LYS A 438 127.93 45.98 51.27
C LYS A 438 126.45 45.99 51.64
N GLU A 439 126.11 46.33 52.89
CA GLU A 439 124.70 46.43 53.35
C GLU A 439 123.89 47.38 52.46
N LEU A 440 124.49 48.50 52.05
CA LEU A 440 123.88 49.50 51.19
C LEU A 440 123.73 49.01 49.73
N ASP A 441 124.68 48.25 49.20
CA ASP A 441 124.60 47.65 47.86
C ASP A 441 123.67 46.42 47.80
N ASP A 442 123.57 45.64 48.88
CA ASP A 442 122.60 44.56 49.04
C ASP A 442 121.17 45.11 49.17
N LEU A 443 120.98 46.22 49.90
CA LEU A 443 119.70 46.93 49.97
C LEU A 443 119.30 47.54 48.62
N LYS A 444 120.25 48.12 47.85
CA LYS A 444 119.98 48.54 46.46
C LYS A 444 119.53 47.38 45.58
N ARG A 445 120.13 46.21 45.73
CA ARG A 445 119.79 45.02 44.95
C ARG A 445 118.37 44.54 45.25
N SER A 446 118.06 44.37 46.54
CA SER A 446 116.71 43.99 47.00
C SER A 446 115.64 45.02 46.61
N TYR A 447 115.95 46.32 46.68
CA TYR A 447 115.05 47.37 46.19
C TYR A 447 114.80 47.27 44.68
N LYS A 448 115.84 46.96 43.88
CA LYS A 448 115.70 46.77 42.44
C LYS A 448 114.91 45.51 42.11
N GLU A 449 115.22 44.38 42.76
CA GLU A 449 114.49 43.12 42.60
C GLU A 449 112.99 43.30 42.87
N GLY A 450 112.63 43.94 44.00
CA GLY A 450 111.24 44.27 44.32
C GLY A 450 110.58 45.27 43.36
N MET A 451 111.35 46.18 42.74
CA MET A 451 110.84 47.09 41.71
C MET A 451 110.59 46.38 40.37
N ASP A 452 111.50 45.49 39.96
CA ASP A 452 111.37 44.67 38.76
C ASP A 452 110.19 43.68 38.92
N GLU A 453 110.04 43.03 40.09
CA GLU A 453 108.84 42.25 40.44
C GLU A 453 107.56 43.08 40.32
N LEU A 454 107.53 44.28 40.90
CA LEU A 454 106.38 45.19 40.87
C LEU A 454 106.02 45.62 39.42
N ILE A 455 107.02 45.76 38.54
CA ILE A 455 106.81 45.99 37.10
C ILE A 455 106.20 44.75 36.42
N THR A 456 106.66 43.54 36.73
CA THR A 456 106.04 42.31 36.18
C THR A 456 104.59 42.13 36.66
N LEU A 457 104.30 42.41 37.92
CA LEU A 457 102.94 42.33 38.49
C LEU A 457 102.01 43.38 37.88
N ARG A 458 102.47 44.62 37.68
CA ARG A 458 101.72 45.65 36.92
C ARG A 458 101.43 45.21 35.49
N THR A 459 102.42 44.62 34.82
CA THR A 459 102.26 44.13 33.44
C THR A 459 101.25 42.99 33.38
N LYS A 460 101.29 42.05 34.32
CA LYS A 460 100.35 40.93 34.42
C LYS A 460 98.92 41.40 34.77
N LEU A 461 98.77 42.37 35.67
CA LEU A 461 97.48 43.01 35.95
C LEU A 461 96.91 43.65 34.68
N LYS A 462 97.71 44.43 33.95
CA LYS A 462 97.28 45.05 32.70
C LYS A 462 96.82 44.01 31.66
N CYS A 463 97.55 42.90 31.47
CA CYS A 463 97.11 41.85 30.55
C CYS A 463 95.74 41.27 30.93
N LEU A 464 95.48 41.05 32.22
CA LEU A 464 94.18 40.57 32.72
C LEU A 464 93.08 41.63 32.58
N GLU A 465 93.42 42.92 32.73
CA GLU A 465 92.51 44.04 32.47
C GLU A 465 92.20 44.20 30.97
N ASP A 466 93.16 43.95 30.08
CA ASP A 466 93.01 43.95 28.60
C ASP A 466 92.29 42.68 28.06
N GLU A 467 92.21 41.61 28.85
CA GLU A 467 91.43 40.39 28.57
C GLU A 467 89.99 40.49 29.09
N ARG A 468 89.77 41.11 30.26
CA ARG A 468 88.45 41.27 30.88
C ARG A 468 87.34 41.76 29.93
N PRO A 469 87.48 42.85 29.15
CA PRO A 469 86.40 43.33 28.28
C PRO A 469 86.02 42.31 27.21
N ARG A 470 86.96 41.47 26.76
CA ARG A 470 86.70 40.41 25.76
C ARG A 470 85.76 39.36 26.31
N TRP A 471 85.91 39.01 27.59
CA TRP A 471 85.00 38.10 28.30
C TRP A 471 83.65 38.76 28.61
N GLU A 472 83.62 40.06 28.90
CA GLU A 472 82.37 40.82 29.09
C GLU A 472 81.58 40.96 27.77
N ASP A 473 82.25 41.17 26.63
CA ASP A 473 81.68 41.13 25.28
C ASP A 473 81.12 39.73 24.95
N GLU A 474 81.89 38.67 25.19
CA GLU A 474 81.47 37.29 24.88
C GLU A 474 80.28 36.86 25.74
N LEU A 475 80.28 37.20 27.03
CA LEU A 475 79.12 37.03 27.91
C LEU A 475 77.90 37.84 27.43
N SER A 476 78.11 39.01 26.83
CA SER A 476 77.03 39.83 26.27
C SER A 476 76.42 39.18 25.03
N LYS A 477 77.25 38.66 24.10
CA LYS A 477 76.77 37.85 22.95
C LYS A 477 75.96 36.63 23.41
N TYR A 478 76.42 35.89 24.42
CA TYR A 478 75.67 34.75 24.96
C TYR A 478 74.33 35.19 25.58
N ARG A 479 74.27 36.33 26.28
CA ARG A 479 73.01 36.90 26.80
C ARG A 479 72.05 37.28 25.66
N GLU A 480 72.54 37.90 24.59
CA GLU A 480 71.74 38.23 23.41
C GLU A 480 71.18 36.98 22.72
N ILE A 481 72.00 35.95 22.52
CA ILE A 481 71.58 34.65 21.95
C ILE A 481 70.49 34.02 22.83
N ILE A 482 70.69 33.97 24.15
CA ILE A 482 69.70 33.44 25.10
C ILE A 482 68.39 34.24 25.06
N ASN A 483 68.46 35.57 24.97
CA ASN A 483 67.27 36.42 24.90
C ASN A 483 66.53 36.26 23.56
N ARG A 484 67.26 36.15 22.44
CA ARG A 484 66.70 35.84 21.11
C ARG A 484 66.02 34.48 21.10
N GLN A 485 66.64 33.47 21.70
CA GLN A 485 66.07 32.12 21.85
C GLN A 485 64.80 32.14 22.73
N LYS A 486 64.81 32.85 23.87
CA LYS A 486 63.60 33.04 24.70
C LYS A 486 62.45 33.68 23.92
N ALA A 487 62.73 34.70 23.11
CA ALA A 487 61.73 35.39 22.28
C ALA A 487 61.25 34.55 21.08
N GLU A 488 62.05 33.62 20.58
CA GLU A 488 61.63 32.61 19.58
C GLU A 488 60.75 31.54 20.23
N ILE A 489 61.16 30.97 21.37
CA ILE A 489 60.36 29.97 22.12
C ILE A 489 59.03 30.59 22.61
N GLY A 490 59.00 31.89 22.91
CA GLY A 490 57.77 32.65 23.15
C GLY A 490 56.81 32.61 21.96
N ARG A 491 57.25 33.09 20.79
CA ARG A 491 56.47 33.08 19.54
C ARG A 491 56.12 31.67 19.03
N GLN A 492 56.87 30.65 19.45
CA GLN A 492 56.55 29.24 19.16
C GLN A 492 55.46 28.70 20.09
N ARG A 493 55.39 29.13 21.35
CA ARG A 493 54.24 28.82 22.23
C ARG A 493 52.97 29.52 21.77
N GLU A 494 53.04 30.81 21.46
CA GLU A 494 51.95 31.62 20.91
C GLU A 494 51.31 30.93 19.68
N LYS A 495 52.13 30.46 18.73
CA LYS A 495 51.66 29.66 17.57
C LYS A 495 51.07 28.30 17.92
N VAL A 496 51.52 27.65 19.01
CA VAL A 496 50.92 26.39 19.47
C VAL A 496 49.57 26.67 20.13
N GLU A 497 49.45 27.75 20.89
CA GLU A 497 48.21 28.24 21.50
C GLU A 497 47.18 28.59 20.41
N ASP A 498 47.58 29.33 19.36
CA ASP A 498 46.78 29.59 18.15
C ASP A 498 46.29 28.28 17.48
N ILE A 499 47.19 27.31 17.29
CA ILE A 499 46.86 26.02 16.66
C ILE A 499 45.88 25.22 17.54
N THR A 500 46.03 25.22 18.87
CA THR A 500 45.07 24.57 19.76
C THR A 500 43.71 25.25 19.75
N ALA A 501 43.65 26.58 19.73
CA ALA A 501 42.39 27.32 19.61
C ALA A 501 41.67 27.04 18.27
N LEU A 502 42.41 26.92 17.17
CA LEU A 502 41.88 26.51 15.87
C LEU A 502 41.42 25.04 15.84
N GLN A 503 42.09 24.14 16.57
CA GLN A 503 41.64 22.74 16.73
C GLN A 503 40.37 22.65 17.57
N GLU A 504 40.26 23.41 18.66
CA GLU A 504 39.05 23.50 19.48
C GLU A 504 37.87 24.15 18.73
N GLN A 505 38.14 25.11 17.83
CA GLN A 505 37.12 25.64 16.91
C GLN A 505 36.69 24.56 15.90
N HIS A 506 37.65 23.91 15.23
CA HIS A 506 37.33 22.85 14.26
C HIS A 506 36.51 21.71 14.85
N GLU A 507 36.81 21.25 16.06
CA GLU A 507 36.02 20.19 16.71
C GLU A 507 34.63 20.67 17.17
N ARG A 508 34.44 21.98 17.45
CA ARG A 508 33.10 22.57 17.67
C ARG A 508 32.32 22.69 16.37
N ASP A 509 32.90 23.25 15.31
CA ASP A 509 32.30 23.37 13.98
C ASP A 509 31.88 21.98 13.44
N LYS A 510 32.70 20.96 13.69
CA LYS A 510 32.44 19.56 13.34
C LYS A 510 31.30 18.94 14.15
N GLN A 511 31.14 19.30 15.43
CA GLN A 511 30.01 18.88 16.26
C GLN A 511 28.70 19.52 15.78
N GLU A 512 28.72 20.81 15.45
CA GLU A 512 27.59 21.53 14.84
C GLU A 512 27.22 20.94 13.47
N VAL A 513 28.21 20.62 12.63
CA VAL A 513 27.99 19.91 11.36
C VAL A 513 27.42 18.50 11.56
N THR A 514 27.68 17.83 12.68
CA THR A 514 27.01 16.55 12.99
C THR A 514 25.57 16.74 13.48
N SER A 515 25.27 17.70 14.37
CA SER A 515 23.88 17.92 14.80
C SER A 515 23.00 18.41 13.65
N LEU A 516 23.50 19.31 12.79
CA LEU A 516 22.78 19.75 11.59
C LEU A 516 22.55 18.60 10.58
N ARG A 517 23.41 17.57 10.55
CA ARG A 517 23.16 16.35 9.76
C ARG A 517 22.07 15.50 10.39
N GLU A 518 22.11 15.28 11.70
CA GLU A 518 21.09 14.52 12.43
C GLU A 518 19.70 15.19 12.31
N GLU A 519 19.64 16.53 12.31
CA GLU A 519 18.43 17.30 12.03
C GLU A 519 17.96 17.13 10.58
N VAL A 520 18.85 17.21 9.59
CA VAL A 520 18.51 16.99 8.17
C VAL A 520 18.05 15.55 7.90
N ASP A 521 18.67 14.55 8.51
CA ASP A 521 18.26 13.14 8.40
C ASP A 521 16.91 12.89 9.11
N GLY A 522 16.69 13.54 10.27
CA GLY A 522 15.41 13.52 10.99
C GLY A 522 14.28 14.18 10.21
N MET A 523 14.52 15.33 9.59
CA MET A 523 13.57 16.02 8.71
C MET A 523 13.33 15.23 7.42
N SER A 524 14.35 14.59 6.85
CA SER A 524 14.22 13.71 5.69
C SER A 524 13.37 12.47 6.00
N SER A 525 13.50 11.92 7.20
CA SER A 525 12.68 10.82 7.70
C SER A 525 11.20 11.25 7.83
N GLN A 526 10.94 12.39 8.48
CA GLN A 526 9.58 12.96 8.57
C GLN A 526 8.98 13.26 7.18
N MET A 527 9.78 13.72 6.22
CA MET A 527 9.34 13.91 4.83
C MET A 527 8.99 12.59 4.14
N ALA A 528 9.72 11.49 4.41
CA ALA A 528 9.41 10.17 3.88
C ALA A 528 8.10 9.62 4.49
N ASP A 529 7.91 9.75 5.80
CA ASP A 529 6.68 9.35 6.49
C ASP A 529 5.46 10.11 5.96
N LEU A 530 5.57 11.44 5.81
CA LEU A 530 4.50 12.27 5.24
C LEU A 530 4.22 11.94 3.76
N GLN A 531 5.24 11.55 2.98
CA GLN A 531 5.04 11.07 1.61
C GLN A 531 4.32 9.71 1.59
N HIS A 532 4.60 8.82 2.54
CA HIS A 532 3.91 7.55 2.70
C HIS A 532 2.43 7.74 3.10
N ASP A 533 2.15 8.61 4.07
CA ASP A 533 0.79 8.97 4.47
C ASP A 533 -0.03 9.58 3.31
N VAL A 534 0.59 10.46 2.52
CA VAL A 534 -0.04 11.03 1.31
C VAL A 534 -0.27 9.95 0.25
N HIS A 535 0.63 8.98 0.11
CA HIS A 535 0.44 7.85 -0.82
C HIS A 535 -0.72 6.96 -0.39
N GLY A 536 -0.71 6.48 0.86
CA GLY A 536 -1.78 5.67 1.43
C GLY A 536 -3.13 6.41 1.50
N SER A 537 -3.13 7.75 1.52
CA SER A 537 -4.36 8.54 1.37
C SER A 537 -4.89 8.56 -0.06
N ARG A 538 -4.02 8.62 -1.07
CA ARG A 538 -4.40 8.52 -2.49
C ARG A 538 -4.87 7.12 -2.86
N GLU A 539 -4.28 6.07 -2.28
CA GLU A 539 -4.76 4.69 -2.44
C GLU A 539 -6.19 4.54 -1.89
N ARG A 540 -6.43 4.99 -0.65
CA ARG A 540 -7.77 5.02 -0.04
C ARG A 540 -8.77 5.87 -0.83
N GLU A 541 -8.33 7.00 -1.40
CA GLU A 541 -9.15 7.83 -2.28
C GLU A 541 -9.53 7.10 -3.58
N ALA A 542 -8.57 6.42 -4.21
CA ALA A 542 -8.81 5.60 -5.41
C ALA A 542 -9.73 4.40 -5.12
N GLU A 543 -9.62 3.75 -3.96
CA GLU A 543 -10.57 2.73 -3.52
C GLU A 543 -11.98 3.30 -3.35
N LEU A 544 -12.13 4.43 -2.67
CA LEU A 544 -13.42 5.12 -2.48
C LEU A 544 -14.04 5.56 -3.80
N LEU A 545 -13.24 6.06 -4.76
CA LEU A 545 -13.68 6.36 -6.11
C LEU A 545 -14.13 5.09 -6.85
N GLY A 546 -13.38 3.98 -6.74
CA GLY A 546 -13.77 2.69 -7.29
C GLY A 546 -15.03 2.07 -6.66
N TYR A 547 -15.29 2.32 -5.37
CA TYR A 547 -16.56 1.97 -4.73
C TYR A 547 -17.70 2.87 -5.23
N THR A 548 -17.43 4.17 -5.44
CA THR A 548 -18.39 5.14 -5.98
C THR A 548 -18.78 4.81 -7.43
N GLU A 549 -17.81 4.43 -8.26
CA GLU A 549 -18.03 3.94 -9.63
C GLU A 549 -18.91 2.68 -9.63
N LYS A 550 -18.59 1.68 -8.81
CA LYS A 550 -19.38 0.43 -8.69
C LYS A 550 -20.80 0.69 -8.18
N LEU A 551 -20.97 1.62 -7.24
CA LEU A 551 -22.29 2.05 -6.75
C LEU A 551 -23.08 2.80 -7.84
N SER A 552 -22.44 3.72 -8.56
CA SER A 552 -23.06 4.46 -9.67
C SER A 552 -23.49 3.54 -10.81
N SER A 553 -22.61 2.62 -11.22
CA SER A 553 -22.89 1.58 -12.21
C SER A 553 -24.06 0.68 -11.79
N LYS A 554 -24.09 0.19 -10.54
CA LYS A 554 -25.24 -0.56 -10.03
C LYS A 554 -26.52 0.27 -9.94
N ASN A 555 -26.44 1.54 -9.59
CA ASN A 555 -27.61 2.41 -9.51
C ASN A 555 -28.20 2.68 -10.92
N ALA A 556 -27.33 2.91 -11.92
CA ALA A 556 -27.75 3.03 -13.32
C ALA A 556 -28.35 1.72 -13.86
N GLN A 557 -27.77 0.55 -13.53
CA GLN A 557 -28.35 -0.75 -13.85
C GLN A 557 -29.73 -0.94 -13.21
N LEU A 558 -29.86 -0.71 -11.90
CA LEU A 558 -31.12 -0.84 -11.17
C LEU A 558 -32.19 0.15 -11.66
N GLN A 559 -31.81 1.36 -12.07
CA GLN A 559 -32.73 2.30 -12.74
C GLN A 559 -33.16 1.77 -14.11
N SER A 560 -32.26 1.21 -14.92
CA SER A 560 -32.62 0.58 -16.20
C SER A 560 -33.55 -0.62 -16.03
N GLU A 561 -33.30 -1.47 -15.02
CA GLU A 561 -34.15 -2.61 -14.66
C GLU A 561 -35.52 -2.14 -14.15
N SER A 562 -35.55 -1.13 -13.26
CA SER A 562 -36.78 -0.53 -12.76
C SER A 562 -37.61 0.12 -13.87
N ASN A 563 -36.97 0.81 -14.83
CA ASN A 563 -37.65 1.42 -15.98
C ASN A 563 -38.19 0.34 -16.94
N SER A 564 -37.45 -0.76 -17.15
CA SER A 564 -37.91 -1.91 -17.93
C SER A 564 -39.10 -2.61 -17.27
N LEU A 565 -39.06 -2.82 -15.95
CA LEU A 565 -40.16 -3.41 -15.18
C LEU A 565 -41.38 -2.49 -15.14
N GLN A 566 -41.19 -1.17 -15.02
CA GLN A 566 -42.27 -0.20 -15.11
C GLN A 566 -42.94 -0.22 -16.49
N PHE A 567 -42.15 -0.24 -17.57
CA PHE A 567 -42.70 -0.37 -18.93
C PHE A 567 -43.50 -1.67 -19.12
N GLN A 568 -43.02 -2.80 -18.58
CA GLN A 568 -43.75 -4.07 -18.60
C GLN A 568 -45.04 -4.02 -17.75
N LEU A 569 -45.01 -3.34 -16.60
CA LEU A 569 -46.18 -3.12 -15.75
C LEU A 569 -47.23 -2.24 -16.45
N ASP A 570 -46.81 -1.15 -17.11
CA ASP A 570 -47.68 -0.25 -17.86
C ASP A 570 -48.28 -0.95 -19.09
N GLN A 571 -47.47 -1.78 -19.78
CA GLN A 571 -47.96 -2.63 -20.86
C GLN A 571 -48.98 -3.66 -20.35
N LEU A 572 -48.71 -4.34 -19.24
CA LEU A 572 -49.68 -5.26 -18.62
C LEU A 572 -50.96 -4.55 -18.17
N ASN A 573 -50.86 -3.36 -17.57
CA ASN A 573 -52.01 -2.54 -17.17
C ASN A 573 -52.86 -2.10 -18.38
N SER A 574 -52.23 -1.74 -19.51
CA SER A 574 -52.96 -1.46 -20.76
C SER A 574 -53.71 -2.70 -21.27
N SER A 575 -53.07 -3.87 -21.26
CA SER A 575 -53.74 -5.14 -21.64
C SER A 575 -54.86 -5.55 -20.68
N LEU A 576 -54.72 -5.30 -19.37
CA LEU A 576 -55.72 -5.59 -18.34
C LEU A 576 -56.92 -4.66 -18.49
N THR A 577 -56.70 -3.36 -18.69
CA THR A 577 -57.79 -2.39 -18.92
C THR A 577 -58.51 -2.64 -20.25
N GLU A 578 -57.81 -3.04 -21.31
CA GLU A 578 -58.44 -3.53 -22.55
C GLU A 578 -59.29 -4.79 -22.33
N LEU A 579 -58.77 -5.78 -21.61
CA LEU A 579 -59.50 -7.03 -21.33
C LEU A 579 -60.70 -6.78 -20.42
N GLN A 580 -60.58 -5.88 -19.45
CA GLN A 580 -61.68 -5.46 -18.59
C GLN A 580 -62.76 -4.72 -19.39
N ALA A 581 -62.40 -3.80 -20.29
CA ALA A 581 -63.35 -3.14 -21.17
C ALA A 581 -64.10 -4.14 -22.07
N LYS A 582 -63.41 -5.14 -22.63
CA LYS A 582 -64.00 -6.23 -23.43
C LYS A 582 -64.91 -7.13 -22.57
N LEU A 583 -64.56 -7.36 -21.30
CA LEU A 583 -65.38 -8.10 -20.34
C LEU A 583 -66.65 -7.31 -19.96
N GLU A 584 -66.55 -6.00 -19.76
CA GLU A 584 -67.71 -5.13 -19.51
C GLU A 584 -68.64 -5.05 -20.73
N GLU A 585 -68.09 -4.96 -21.94
CA GLU A 585 -68.88 -4.99 -23.18
C GLU A 585 -69.60 -6.33 -23.38
N THR A 586 -68.90 -7.46 -23.22
CA THR A 586 -69.51 -8.79 -23.34
C THR A 586 -70.54 -9.07 -22.25
N ASN A 587 -70.34 -8.56 -21.02
CA ASN A 587 -71.35 -8.61 -19.97
C ASN A 587 -72.59 -7.77 -20.32
N ARG A 588 -72.44 -6.54 -20.86
CA ARG A 588 -73.59 -5.73 -21.33
C ARG A 588 -74.38 -6.43 -22.43
N LEU A 589 -73.68 -7.04 -23.40
CA LEU A 589 -74.30 -7.83 -24.46
C LEU A 589 -75.04 -9.06 -23.92
N LEU A 590 -74.47 -9.75 -22.94
CA LEU A 590 -75.12 -10.89 -22.25
C LEU A 590 -76.37 -10.44 -21.50
N ASP A 591 -76.31 -9.31 -20.79
CA ASP A 591 -77.42 -8.71 -20.07
C ASP A 591 -78.58 -8.36 -21.01
N ASP A 592 -78.30 -7.71 -22.14
CA ASP A 592 -79.32 -7.36 -23.13
C ASP A 592 -79.88 -8.58 -23.88
N LYS A 593 -79.08 -9.62 -24.12
CA LYS A 593 -79.60 -10.91 -24.60
C LYS A 593 -80.47 -11.61 -23.56
N SER A 594 -80.11 -11.57 -22.28
CA SER A 594 -80.92 -12.11 -21.17
C SER A 594 -82.24 -11.34 -21.00
N ARG A 595 -82.22 -10.02 -21.15
CA ARG A 595 -83.42 -9.16 -21.16
C ARG A 595 -84.32 -9.45 -22.36
N LEU A 596 -83.76 -9.71 -23.54
CA LEU A 596 -84.53 -10.11 -24.73
C LEU A 596 -85.15 -11.51 -24.56
N LEU A 597 -84.38 -12.48 -24.07
CA LEU A 597 -84.88 -13.84 -23.79
C LEU A 597 -86.05 -13.79 -22.80
N LYS A 598 -85.93 -13.07 -21.69
CA LYS A 598 -87.01 -12.91 -20.70
C LYS A 598 -88.27 -12.24 -21.25
N ARG A 599 -88.15 -11.35 -22.25
CA ARG A 599 -89.32 -10.77 -22.94
C ARG A 599 -90.01 -11.81 -23.82
N GLU A 600 -89.23 -12.58 -24.59
CA GLU A 600 -89.76 -13.68 -25.40
C GLU A 600 -90.42 -14.75 -24.51
N GLU A 601 -89.79 -15.17 -23.41
CA GLU A 601 -90.35 -16.09 -22.42
C GLU A 601 -91.71 -15.62 -21.86
N VAL A 602 -91.83 -14.33 -21.52
CA VAL A 602 -93.10 -13.74 -21.07
C VAL A 602 -94.15 -13.71 -22.17
N LEU A 603 -93.78 -13.37 -23.42
CA LEU A 603 -94.69 -13.39 -24.56
C LEU A 603 -95.19 -14.82 -24.86
N ARG A 604 -94.32 -15.84 -24.77
CA ARG A 604 -94.72 -17.25 -24.92
C ARG A 604 -95.57 -17.74 -23.76
N GLN A 605 -95.32 -17.28 -22.54
CA GLN A 605 -96.19 -17.59 -21.40
C GLN A 605 -97.58 -16.98 -21.58
N GLN A 606 -97.69 -15.76 -22.10
CA GLN A 606 -98.96 -15.11 -22.44
C GLN A 606 -99.70 -15.82 -23.60
N GLU A 607 -98.97 -16.20 -24.66
CA GLU A 607 -99.49 -17.02 -25.78
C GLU A 607 -100.04 -18.36 -25.28
N VAL A 608 -99.27 -19.09 -24.46
CA VAL A 608 -99.70 -20.37 -23.87
C VAL A 608 -100.87 -20.21 -22.89
N GLN A 609 -100.91 -19.13 -22.10
CA GLN A 609 -102.05 -18.84 -21.21
C GLN A 609 -103.32 -18.56 -22.02
N GLY A 610 -103.26 -17.70 -23.05
CA GLY A 610 -104.39 -17.42 -23.93
C GLY A 610 -104.93 -18.69 -24.62
N LEU A 611 -104.04 -19.54 -25.14
CA LEU A 611 -104.42 -20.83 -25.73
C LEU A 611 -104.98 -21.83 -24.70
N GLN A 612 -104.58 -21.75 -23.43
CA GLN A 612 -105.16 -22.54 -22.35
C GLN A 612 -106.54 -22.03 -21.94
N GLU A 613 -106.76 -20.71 -21.90
CA GLU A 613 -108.06 -20.08 -21.64
C GLU A 613 -109.06 -20.36 -22.78
N GLU A 614 -108.64 -20.21 -24.04
CA GLU A 614 -109.45 -20.57 -25.21
C GLU A 614 -109.82 -22.05 -25.21
N ARG A 615 -108.85 -22.94 -24.96
CA ARG A 615 -109.11 -24.38 -24.82
C ARG A 615 -110.04 -24.71 -23.66
N ALA A 616 -109.96 -23.99 -22.53
CA ALA A 616 -110.86 -24.17 -21.40
C ALA A 616 -112.28 -23.69 -21.74
N ALA A 617 -112.42 -22.55 -22.41
CA ALA A 617 -113.71 -22.03 -22.89
C ALA A 617 -114.39 -23.04 -23.83
N LEU A 618 -113.67 -23.52 -24.85
CA LEU A 618 -114.15 -24.56 -25.77
C LEU A 618 -114.50 -25.87 -25.05
N GLN A 619 -113.74 -26.27 -24.02
CA GLN A 619 -114.09 -27.43 -23.20
C GLN A 619 -115.39 -27.21 -22.38
N THR A 620 -115.63 -26.00 -21.86
CA THR A 620 -116.90 -25.69 -21.17
C THR A 620 -118.08 -25.61 -22.13
N GLU A 621 -117.89 -25.08 -23.34
CA GLU A 621 -118.93 -25.06 -24.39
C GLU A 621 -119.28 -26.49 -24.85
N VAL A 622 -118.28 -27.32 -25.12
CA VAL A 622 -118.47 -28.75 -25.45
C VAL A 622 -119.17 -29.50 -24.30
N ALA A 623 -118.87 -29.17 -23.03
CA ALA A 623 -119.56 -29.74 -21.88
C ALA A 623 -121.03 -29.28 -21.78
N GLN A 624 -121.32 -28.00 -22.03
CA GLN A 624 -122.69 -27.47 -22.07
C GLN A 624 -123.51 -28.10 -23.20
N LEU A 625 -122.96 -28.16 -24.42
CA LEU A 625 -123.57 -28.81 -25.57
C LEU A 625 -123.81 -30.31 -25.32
N LYS A 626 -122.87 -30.99 -24.66
CA LYS A 626 -123.04 -32.40 -24.25
C LYS A 626 -124.17 -32.56 -23.24
N ASN A 627 -124.26 -31.69 -22.23
CA ASN A 627 -125.34 -31.71 -21.25
C ASN A 627 -126.70 -31.50 -21.93
N SER A 628 -126.84 -30.51 -22.83
CA SER A 628 -128.09 -30.30 -23.56
C SER A 628 -128.44 -31.44 -24.53
N VAL A 629 -127.46 -32.15 -25.07
CA VAL A 629 -127.70 -33.40 -25.84
C VAL A 629 -128.16 -34.55 -24.92
N GLU A 630 -127.75 -34.58 -23.66
CA GLU A 630 -128.21 -35.56 -22.66
C GLU A 630 -129.62 -35.20 -22.14
N GLU A 631 -129.88 -33.93 -21.85
CA GLU A 631 -131.22 -33.38 -21.54
C GLU A 631 -132.23 -33.68 -22.66
N LEU A 632 -131.89 -33.39 -23.93
CA LEU A 632 -132.75 -33.68 -25.08
C LEU A 632 -132.95 -35.19 -25.31
N ARG A 633 -131.99 -36.04 -24.92
CA ARG A 633 -132.17 -37.50 -24.92
C ARG A 633 -133.15 -37.95 -23.84
N ASP A 634 -133.07 -37.39 -22.64
CA ASP A 634 -134.01 -37.72 -21.56
C ASP A 634 -135.40 -37.12 -21.79
N GLU A 635 -135.52 -35.95 -22.44
CA GLU A 635 -136.78 -35.47 -23.00
C GLU A 635 -137.34 -36.44 -24.06
N LEU A 636 -136.50 -36.94 -24.98
CA LEU A 636 -136.94 -37.93 -25.98
C LEU A 636 -137.37 -39.25 -25.32
N VAL A 637 -136.67 -39.73 -24.31
CA VAL A 637 -136.99 -40.95 -23.55
C VAL A 637 -138.28 -40.75 -22.74
N THR A 638 -138.47 -39.61 -22.08
CA THR A 638 -139.70 -39.31 -21.34
C THR A 638 -140.89 -39.04 -22.27
N ARG A 639 -140.70 -38.41 -23.43
CA ARG A 639 -141.70 -38.32 -24.52
C ARG A 639 -142.10 -39.70 -25.02
N LYS A 640 -141.14 -40.59 -25.30
CA LYS A 640 -141.41 -42.00 -25.69
C LYS A 640 -142.14 -42.77 -24.59
N ARG A 641 -141.75 -42.63 -23.32
CA ARG A 641 -142.45 -43.22 -22.16
C ARG A 641 -143.89 -42.69 -22.04
N LYS A 642 -144.12 -41.38 -22.20
CA LYS A 642 -145.46 -40.75 -22.18
C LYS A 642 -146.32 -41.21 -23.36
N GLN A 643 -145.78 -41.30 -24.58
CA GLN A 643 -146.51 -41.87 -25.73
C GLN A 643 -146.85 -43.35 -25.51
N ALA A 644 -145.91 -44.15 -25.02
CA ALA A 644 -146.14 -45.56 -24.71
C ALA A 644 -147.19 -45.76 -23.58
N ALA A 645 -147.22 -44.87 -22.59
CA ALA A 645 -148.26 -44.85 -21.56
C ALA A 645 -149.64 -44.49 -22.16
N ASN A 646 -149.74 -43.41 -22.92
CA ASN A 646 -151.00 -43.00 -23.58
C ASN A 646 -151.53 -44.09 -24.53
N ILE A 647 -150.66 -44.78 -25.28
CA ILE A 647 -151.05 -45.90 -26.15
C ILE A 647 -151.56 -47.08 -25.31
N LYS A 648 -150.88 -47.42 -24.20
CA LYS A 648 -151.34 -48.46 -23.27
C LYS A 648 -152.70 -48.13 -22.68
N ASP A 649 -152.93 -46.90 -22.24
CA ASP A 649 -154.20 -46.53 -21.60
C ASP A 649 -155.35 -46.35 -22.60
N LEU A 650 -155.10 -45.84 -23.82
CA LEU A 650 -156.08 -45.92 -24.93
C LEU A 650 -156.47 -47.37 -25.25
N THR A 651 -155.48 -48.29 -25.23
CA THR A 651 -155.73 -49.72 -25.43
C THR A 651 -156.51 -50.35 -24.27
N LYS A 652 -156.25 -49.94 -23.02
CA LYS A 652 -157.05 -50.34 -21.84
C LYS A 652 -158.48 -49.84 -21.94
N HIS A 653 -158.72 -48.57 -22.29
CA HIS A 653 -160.09 -48.04 -22.41
C HIS A 653 -160.90 -48.77 -23.50
N LEU A 654 -160.27 -49.08 -24.65
CA LEU A 654 -160.91 -49.88 -25.71
C LEU A 654 -161.23 -51.33 -25.31
N THR A 655 -160.50 -51.91 -24.34
CA THR A 655 -160.73 -53.27 -23.85
C THR A 655 -161.64 -53.33 -22.62
N GLN A 656 -161.58 -52.35 -21.71
CA GLN A 656 -162.49 -52.22 -20.57
C GLN A 656 -163.93 -51.91 -21.01
N ALA A 657 -164.13 -51.19 -22.13
CA ALA A 657 -165.45 -51.04 -22.74
C ALA A 657 -166.04 -52.38 -23.24
N ARG A 658 -165.20 -53.40 -23.51
CA ARG A 658 -165.61 -54.74 -23.94
C ARG A 658 -165.67 -55.76 -22.79
N LYS A 659 -164.84 -55.64 -21.75
CA LYS A 659 -165.02 -56.37 -20.48
C LYS A 659 -165.90 -55.59 -19.49
N ARG A 660 -167.17 -55.46 -19.87
CA ARG A 660 -168.30 -55.21 -18.94
C ARG A 660 -168.85 -56.52 -18.34
N LEU A 661 -168.08 -57.60 -18.43
CA LEU A 661 -168.32 -58.92 -17.84
C LEU A 661 -167.07 -59.36 -17.07
N GLU A 662 -167.31 -60.10 -15.99
CA GLU A 662 -166.33 -60.79 -15.15
C GLU A 662 -165.38 -59.89 -14.34
N GLN A 663 -166.01 -59.31 -13.30
CA GLN A 663 -165.50 -59.21 -11.92
C GLN A 663 -164.34 -58.26 -11.61
N VAL A 664 -164.50 -57.59 -10.46
CA VAL A 664 -163.63 -56.56 -9.89
C VAL A 664 -162.97 -57.13 -8.65
N GLU A 665 -161.65 -56.95 -8.49
CA GLU A 665 -161.04 -56.56 -7.21
C GLU A 665 -159.56 -56.11 -7.36
N ASN A 666 -159.18 -55.17 -6.48
CA ASN A 666 -157.87 -54.80 -5.86
C ASN A 666 -156.52 -55.33 -6.42
N GLY A 667 -155.38 -54.63 -6.29
CA GLY A 667 -155.06 -53.33 -5.67
C GLY A 667 -153.56 -53.20 -5.24
N GLY A 668 -153.07 -51.99 -4.89
CA GLY A 668 -151.71 -51.71 -4.36
C GLY A 668 -150.75 -51.02 -5.36
N TYR A 669 -149.99 -49.94 -5.07
CA TYR A 669 -149.05 -49.56 -3.96
C TYR A 669 -147.62 -50.12 -4.17
N ASP A 670 -146.49 -49.42 -3.96
CA ASP A 670 -146.16 -48.01 -3.55
C ASP A 670 -144.65 -47.69 -3.80
N ARG A 671 -144.20 -46.43 -3.50
CA ARG A 671 -142.90 -46.05 -2.86
C ARG A 671 -141.85 -45.23 -3.64
N ASP A 672 -141.05 -44.43 -2.90
CA ASP A 672 -140.12 -43.39 -3.40
C ASP A 672 -138.84 -43.17 -2.51
N ALA A 673 -137.89 -42.33 -2.99
CA ALA A 673 -136.79 -41.58 -2.33
C ALA A 673 -135.48 -42.24 -1.77
N SER A 674 -134.30 -41.69 -2.15
CA SER A 674 -132.96 -41.62 -1.46
C SER A 674 -131.79 -41.22 -2.41
N SER A 675 -130.55 -40.81 -2.05
CA SER A 675 -129.95 -40.11 -0.87
C SER A 675 -128.43 -39.78 -1.08
N MET A 676 -127.91 -38.70 -0.44
CA MET A 676 -126.48 -38.39 -0.07
C MET A 676 -125.38 -37.94 -1.09
N GLY A 677 -124.54 -36.97 -0.66
CA GLY A 677 -123.16 -36.70 -1.19
C GLY A 677 -122.73 -35.20 -1.18
N SER A 678 -121.55 -34.83 -0.62
CA SER A 678 -121.18 -33.41 -0.35
C SER A 678 -119.72 -32.99 -0.69
N ARG A 679 -119.47 -31.74 -1.12
CA ARG A 679 -118.18 -30.97 -0.96
C ARG A 679 -118.24 -29.50 -1.46
N SER A 680 -117.17 -28.71 -1.19
CA SER A 680 -116.92 -27.29 -1.58
C SER A 680 -117.73 -26.22 -0.81
N SER A 681 -117.41 -24.91 -0.73
CA SER A 681 -116.29 -24.03 -1.18
C SER A 681 -115.89 -23.08 0.00
N SER A 682 -115.07 -22.01 -0.01
CA SER A 682 -114.22 -21.20 -0.94
C SER A 682 -113.08 -20.56 -0.06
N SER A 683 -112.31 -19.46 -0.26
CA SER A 683 -112.05 -18.33 -1.21
C SER A 683 -110.63 -17.77 -0.85
N GLY A 684 -109.95 -16.80 -1.50
CA GLY A 684 -110.18 -16.04 -2.75
C GLY A 684 -109.63 -14.59 -2.68
N SER A 685 -108.95 -14.08 -3.74
CA SER A 685 -108.38 -12.69 -3.90
C SER A 685 -107.20 -12.32 -2.97
N LEU A 686 -106.39 -11.24 -3.18
CA LEU A 686 -106.33 -10.16 -4.21
C LEU A 686 -104.86 -9.70 -4.49
N ASN A 687 -104.65 -8.58 -5.22
CA ASN A 687 -103.36 -7.98 -5.65
C ASN A 687 -103.06 -6.62 -4.97
N VAL A 688 -101.79 -6.15 -4.98
CA VAL A 688 -101.29 -4.85 -5.56
C VAL A 688 -99.76 -4.65 -5.34
N ARG A 689 -99.16 -3.69 -6.08
CA ARG A 689 -97.73 -3.50 -6.43
C ARG A 689 -96.90 -2.58 -5.48
N HIS A 690 -95.56 -2.62 -5.66
CA HIS A 690 -94.57 -1.52 -5.41
C HIS A 690 -94.32 -1.09 -3.92
N VAL A 691 -93.22 -0.42 -3.52
CA VAL A 691 -91.78 -0.38 -3.94
C VAL A 691 -90.97 0.42 -2.87
N VAL A 692 -89.65 0.15 -2.71
CA VAL A 692 -88.64 0.92 -1.93
C VAL A 692 -88.86 1.10 -0.42
N ASP A 693 -87.96 0.53 0.39
CA ASP A 693 -86.94 1.27 1.18
C ASP A 693 -85.78 0.26 1.49
N GLU A 694 -84.70 0.50 2.23
CA GLU A 694 -84.42 1.50 3.29
C GLU A 694 -82.96 2.01 3.22
N ARG A 695 -82.75 3.29 3.59
CA ARG A 695 -81.43 3.96 3.60
C ARG A 695 -81.19 4.63 4.96
N SER A 696 -80.30 4.07 5.78
CA SER A 696 -80.01 4.57 7.14
C SER A 696 -78.86 5.59 7.20
N PRO A 697 -78.83 6.54 8.17
CA PRO A 697 -78.18 7.85 7.95
C PRO A 697 -76.94 8.16 8.81
N GLU A 698 -76.31 9.29 8.48
CA GLU A 698 -75.27 9.96 9.29
C GLU A 698 -75.85 10.77 10.47
N SER A 699 -74.94 11.15 11.39
CA SER A 699 -74.95 12.35 12.26
C SER A 699 -75.12 12.12 13.76
N GLN A 700 -74.05 12.35 14.53
CA GLN A 700 -73.90 13.50 15.46
C GLN A 700 -72.61 13.38 16.28
N SER A 701 -72.08 14.51 16.78
CA SER A 701 -70.95 14.58 17.69
C SER A 701 -71.35 15.34 18.95
N GLY A 702 -71.10 14.78 20.14
CA GLY A 702 -71.69 15.31 21.37
C GLY A 702 -71.22 14.67 22.69
N SER A 703 -69.99 14.99 23.09
CA SER A 703 -69.50 15.18 24.47
C SER A 703 -69.91 14.24 25.64
N SER A 704 -68.87 13.78 26.38
CA SER A 704 -68.81 13.69 27.87
C SER A 704 -69.02 12.35 28.62
N VAL A 705 -67.90 11.86 29.22
CA VAL A 705 -67.77 11.31 30.60
C VAL A 705 -68.13 9.82 30.91
N VAL A 706 -67.36 9.24 31.87
CA VAL A 706 -67.30 7.84 32.39
C VAL A 706 -66.72 6.80 31.40
N VAL A 707 -65.62 6.04 31.55
CA VAL A 707 -64.75 5.50 32.65
C VAL A 707 -64.97 3.98 32.91
N VAL A 708 -63.84 3.26 33.16
CA VAL A 708 -63.63 1.81 33.48
C VAL A 708 -63.29 0.85 32.32
N ASP A 709 -61.99 0.52 32.26
CA ASP A 709 -61.28 -0.72 31.88
C ASP A 709 -61.88 -1.80 30.96
N SER A 710 -61.10 -2.08 29.92
CA SER A 710 -60.51 -3.43 29.78
C SER A 710 -59.07 -3.32 29.24
N PHE A 711 -58.09 -3.72 30.05
CA PHE A 711 -56.68 -3.74 29.66
C PHE A 711 -56.40 -4.86 28.65
N PRO A 712 -55.59 -4.63 27.61
CA PRO A 712 -54.76 -5.68 27.04
C PRO A 712 -53.71 -6.04 28.10
N GLU A 713 -53.66 -7.29 28.56
CA GLU A 713 -52.59 -7.74 29.45
C GLU A 713 -51.26 -7.72 28.69
N VAL A 714 -50.44 -6.70 28.95
CA VAL A 714 -49.12 -6.58 28.32
C VAL A 714 -48.23 -7.70 28.85
N ASP A 715 -47.85 -8.60 27.96
CA ASP A 715 -47.06 -9.79 28.29
C ASP A 715 -45.83 -9.42 29.13
N LYS A 716 -45.81 -9.95 30.36
CA LYS A 716 -44.77 -9.74 31.36
C LYS A 716 -43.40 -10.18 30.84
N THR A 717 -43.35 -11.19 29.96
CA THR A 717 -42.11 -11.63 29.30
C THR A 717 -41.60 -10.58 28.32
N VAL A 718 -42.46 -10.00 27.47
CA VAL A 718 -42.10 -8.95 26.49
C VAL A 718 -41.66 -7.67 27.20
N LEU A 719 -42.30 -7.32 28.32
CA LEU A 719 -41.88 -6.21 29.20
C LEU A 719 -40.50 -6.47 29.82
N VAL A 720 -40.27 -7.65 30.40
CA VAL A 720 -38.95 -8.05 30.93
C VAL A 720 -37.89 -8.05 29.83
N ASP A 721 -38.18 -8.58 28.64
CA ASP A 721 -37.25 -8.57 27.51
C ASP A 721 -36.94 -7.16 27.01
N ARG A 722 -37.90 -6.23 27.08
CA ARG A 722 -37.67 -4.81 26.77
C ARG A 722 -36.81 -4.15 27.85
N ILE A 723 -37.03 -4.46 29.12
CA ILE A 723 -36.21 -4.00 30.25
C ILE A 723 -34.78 -4.54 30.14
N VAL A 724 -34.59 -5.84 29.89
CA VAL A 724 -33.27 -6.48 29.72
C VAL A 724 -32.52 -5.93 28.51
N ARG A 725 -33.22 -5.66 27.39
CA ARG A 725 -32.61 -4.97 26.23
C ARG A 725 -32.19 -3.53 26.57
N LEU A 726 -33.01 -2.79 27.32
CA LEU A 726 -32.66 -1.43 27.77
C LEU A 726 -31.50 -1.45 28.78
N GLN A 727 -31.48 -2.39 29.73
CA GLN A 727 -30.38 -2.59 30.68
C GLN A 727 -29.08 -2.95 29.95
N LYS A 728 -29.10 -3.86 28.97
CA LYS A 728 -27.92 -4.17 28.12
C LYS A 728 -27.47 -2.98 27.27
N ALA A 729 -28.40 -2.14 26.81
CA ALA A 729 -28.06 -0.91 26.08
C ALA A 729 -27.51 0.20 27.00
N LEU A 730 -27.97 0.27 28.26
CA LEU A 730 -27.44 1.17 29.28
C LEU A 730 -26.08 0.71 29.78
N ALA A 731 -25.87 -0.59 30.02
CA ALA A 731 -24.56 -1.16 30.38
C ALA A 731 -23.50 -0.84 29.32
N ARG A 732 -23.79 -1.07 28.03
CA ARG A 732 -22.88 -0.70 26.93
C ARG A 732 -22.62 0.80 26.80
N LYS A 733 -23.56 1.65 27.23
CA LYS A 733 -23.34 3.10 27.33
C LYS A 733 -22.46 3.45 28.53
N GLN A 734 -22.67 2.78 29.65
CA GLN A 734 -21.88 2.95 30.88
C GLN A 734 -20.43 2.50 30.67
N GLU A 735 -20.20 1.31 30.11
CA GLU A 735 -18.88 0.81 29.67
C GLU A 735 -18.16 1.82 28.77
N LYS A 736 -18.90 2.44 27.83
CA LYS A 736 -18.35 3.48 26.94
C LYS A 736 -18.07 4.81 27.66
N ILE A 737 -18.89 5.19 28.64
CA ILE A 737 -18.65 6.37 29.49
C ILE A 737 -17.40 6.14 30.34
N GLU A 738 -17.29 5.01 31.02
CA GLU A 738 -16.12 4.63 31.84
C GLU A 738 -14.84 4.60 31.01
N PHE A 739 -14.86 4.00 29.81
CA PHE A 739 -13.73 4.03 28.87
C PHE A 739 -13.35 5.47 28.46
N MET A 740 -14.34 6.33 28.19
CA MET A 740 -14.07 7.74 27.87
C MET A 740 -13.55 8.53 29.08
N GLU A 741 -14.05 8.26 30.28
CA GLU A 741 -13.57 8.88 31.52
C GLU A 741 -12.13 8.47 31.83
N ASP A 742 -11.76 7.20 31.67
CA ASP A 742 -10.40 6.73 31.88
C ASP A 742 -9.43 7.28 30.82
N HIS A 743 -9.85 7.36 29.57
CA HIS A 743 -9.06 8.05 28.52
C HIS A 743 -8.90 9.55 28.83
N ILE A 744 -9.94 10.22 29.35
CA ILE A 744 -9.84 11.62 29.81
C ILE A 744 -8.92 11.76 31.03
N LYS A 745 -8.96 10.85 32.00
CA LYS A 745 -8.03 10.80 33.15
C LYS A 745 -6.59 10.68 32.65
N GLN A 746 -6.32 9.76 31.72
CA GLN A 746 -5.01 9.56 31.12
C GLN A 746 -4.52 10.79 30.34
N LEU A 747 -5.39 11.42 29.53
CA LEU A 747 -5.08 12.68 28.83
C LEU A 747 -4.75 13.82 29.80
N VAL A 748 -5.52 13.99 30.88
CA VAL A 748 -5.28 15.00 31.92
C VAL A 748 -3.97 14.72 32.68
N GLU A 749 -3.64 13.46 32.93
CA GLU A 749 -2.38 13.07 33.56
C GLU A 749 -1.17 13.32 32.64
N GLU A 750 -1.27 12.99 31.34
CA GLU A 750 -0.24 13.32 30.35
C GLU A 750 -0.06 14.84 30.17
N ILE A 751 -1.14 15.62 30.17
CA ILE A 751 -1.07 17.09 30.18
C ILE A 751 -0.37 17.59 31.45
N ARG A 752 -0.65 17.01 32.63
CA ARG A 752 0.04 17.37 33.88
C ARG A 752 1.52 16.99 33.87
N LYS A 753 1.89 15.83 33.31
CA LYS A 753 3.29 15.43 33.11
C LYS A 753 4.01 16.40 32.17
N LYS A 754 3.44 16.68 31.00
CA LYS A 754 4.00 17.62 30.00
C LYS A 754 4.13 19.03 30.58
N THR A 755 3.13 19.51 31.34
CA THR A 755 3.21 20.81 32.04
C THR A 755 4.33 20.84 33.08
N LYS A 756 4.50 19.77 33.89
CA LYS A 756 5.63 19.66 34.83
C LYS A 756 6.99 19.62 34.13
N ILE A 757 7.08 18.94 32.99
CA ILE A 757 8.30 18.89 32.16
C ILE A 757 8.62 20.28 31.63
N ILE A 758 7.64 20.97 31.02
CA ILE A 758 7.79 22.35 30.52
C ILE A 758 8.21 23.30 31.66
N GLN A 759 7.55 23.24 32.82
CA GLN A 759 7.96 24.02 33.99
C GLN A 759 9.38 23.67 34.46
N SER A 760 9.80 22.42 34.40
CA SER A 760 11.18 22.02 34.74
C SER A 760 12.23 22.41 33.70
N TYR A 761 11.85 22.68 32.45
CA TYR A 761 12.74 23.29 31.44
C TYR A 761 12.79 24.81 31.61
N VAL A 762 11.63 25.48 31.73
CA VAL A 762 11.52 26.94 31.96
C VAL A 762 12.21 27.40 33.26
N LEU A 763 12.32 26.53 34.27
CA LEU A 763 13.07 26.79 35.51
C LEU A 763 14.54 26.33 35.48
N ARG A 764 15.01 25.77 34.37
CA ARG A 764 16.38 25.25 34.19
C ARG A 764 17.18 26.04 33.16
N GLU A 765 16.52 26.54 32.12
CA GLU A 765 17.14 27.39 31.11
C GLU A 765 17.12 28.86 31.51
N GLU A 766 18.17 29.58 31.13
CA GLU A 766 18.28 31.01 31.42
C GLU A 766 17.28 31.82 30.57
N SER A 767 16.93 33.03 31.05
CA SER A 767 15.90 33.90 30.45
C SER A 767 16.34 34.51 29.11
N GLY A 768 16.38 33.67 28.08
CA GLY A 768 16.77 33.99 26.71
C GLY A 768 16.61 32.81 25.74
N ALA A 769 16.72 31.55 26.20
CA ALA A 769 16.70 30.36 25.35
C ALA A 769 15.38 30.13 24.56
N LEU A 770 14.29 30.77 24.97
CA LEU A 770 12.99 30.74 24.28
C LEU A 770 12.75 31.96 23.38
N SER A 771 13.79 32.75 23.08
CA SER A 771 13.74 33.76 22.01
C SER A 771 13.60 33.08 20.66
N SER A 772 12.75 33.60 19.77
CA SER A 772 12.70 33.12 18.39
C SER A 772 13.96 33.59 17.65
N GLU A 773 14.54 32.73 16.83
CA GLU A 773 15.72 33.04 16.01
C GLU A 773 15.55 34.35 15.21
N ALA A 774 14.34 34.64 14.70
CA ALA A 774 14.03 35.88 14.00
C ALA A 774 14.07 37.14 14.89
N SER A 775 13.84 37.00 16.20
CA SER A 775 14.04 38.07 17.20
C SER A 775 15.53 38.34 17.42
N ASP A 776 16.32 37.29 17.59
CA ASP A 776 17.75 37.42 17.88
C ASP A 776 18.56 37.85 16.66
N ILE A 777 18.18 37.42 15.45
CA ILE A 777 18.70 37.96 14.18
C ILE A 777 18.41 39.46 14.08
N ASN A 778 17.18 39.93 14.38
CA ASN A 778 16.88 41.36 14.39
C ASN A 778 17.70 42.12 15.44
N LYS A 779 17.88 41.55 16.63
CA LYS A 779 18.67 42.12 17.72
C LYS A 779 20.16 42.23 17.35
N ALA A 780 20.70 41.21 16.68
CA ALA A 780 22.06 41.19 16.15
C ALA A 780 22.25 42.17 14.97
N LEU A 781 21.25 42.32 14.09
CA LEU A 781 21.26 43.32 13.01
C LEU A 781 21.21 44.75 13.55
N LEU A 782 20.37 45.03 14.56
CA LEU A 782 20.34 46.30 15.28
C LEU A 782 21.67 46.60 15.97
N GLY A 783 22.32 45.58 16.55
CA GLY A 783 23.64 45.67 17.15
C GLY A 783 24.77 45.93 16.13
N ARG A 784 24.74 45.27 14.96
CA ARG A 784 25.75 45.45 13.89
C ARG A 784 25.60 46.74 13.10
N ARG A 785 24.36 47.19 12.83
CA ARG A 785 24.09 48.38 12.00
C ARG A 785 24.17 49.69 12.79
N GLY A 786 23.99 49.62 14.12
CA GLY A 786 23.88 50.80 14.98
C GLY A 786 22.53 51.49 14.77
N GLY A 787 21.53 51.13 15.58
CA GLY A 787 20.18 51.68 15.41
C GLY A 787 20.13 53.21 15.49
N ILE A 788 19.29 53.81 14.62
CA ILE A 788 18.85 55.21 14.40
C ILE A 788 19.63 56.34 15.13
N MET A 789 19.83 56.27 16.44
CA MET A 789 20.69 57.20 17.19
C MET A 789 22.13 57.21 16.68
N ALA A 790 22.70 56.07 16.26
CA ALA A 790 24.04 56.04 15.66
C ALA A 790 24.05 56.73 14.28
N SER A 791 23.02 56.50 13.46
CA SER A 791 22.78 57.17 12.17
C SER A 791 22.51 58.67 12.29
N LEU A 792 22.20 59.18 13.50
CA LEU A 792 22.03 60.60 13.81
C LEU A 792 23.35 61.31 14.15
N TYR A 793 24.30 60.63 14.80
CA TYR A 793 25.61 61.19 15.16
C TYR A 793 26.74 60.84 14.17
N THR A 794 26.57 59.77 13.39
CA THR A 794 27.45 59.44 12.27
C THR A 794 26.73 59.78 10.96
N SER A 795 27.32 60.69 10.18
CA SER A 795 26.65 61.30 9.02
C SER A 795 26.62 60.37 7.79
N HIS A 796 25.83 59.30 7.87
CA HIS A 796 25.71 58.27 6.83
C HIS A 796 24.30 58.33 6.17
N PRO A 797 24.15 58.87 4.95
CA PRO A 797 22.87 59.35 4.41
C PRO A 797 21.98 58.24 3.79
N ALA A 798 21.98 57.03 4.35
CA ALA A 798 21.41 55.83 3.72
C ALA A 798 20.61 54.92 4.68
N ASP A 799 20.05 55.47 5.77
CA ASP A 799 19.26 54.70 6.73
C ASP A 799 17.76 55.03 6.59
N SER A 800 17.02 54.19 5.85
CA SER A 800 15.61 54.40 5.47
C SER A 800 14.60 54.41 6.63
N GLY A 801 15.04 54.20 7.86
CA GLY A 801 14.24 54.36 9.08
C GLY A 801 14.31 55.75 9.72
N LEU A 802 15.26 56.61 9.33
CA LEU A 802 15.38 57.98 9.87
C LEU A 802 14.48 58.94 9.07
N THR A 803 13.19 58.95 9.37
CA THR A 803 12.24 59.90 8.78
C THR A 803 12.40 61.30 9.39
N LEU A 804 12.00 62.33 8.63
CA LEU A 804 12.05 63.72 9.10
C LEU A 804 11.27 63.92 10.40
N ASP A 805 10.05 63.37 10.49
CA ASP A 805 9.21 63.47 11.69
C ASP A 805 9.86 62.82 12.91
N LEU A 806 10.50 61.66 12.74
CA LEU A 806 11.24 60.99 13.82
C LEU A 806 12.47 61.81 14.25
N SER A 807 13.17 62.45 13.32
CA SER A 807 14.29 63.34 13.65
C SER A 807 13.84 64.59 14.41
N LEU A 808 12.66 65.14 14.11
CA LEU A 808 12.06 66.27 14.82
C LEU A 808 11.54 65.88 16.20
N GLU A 809 10.96 64.68 16.33
CA GLU A 809 10.52 64.10 17.61
C GLU A 809 11.71 63.83 18.56
N ILE A 810 12.83 63.31 18.02
CA ILE A 810 14.08 63.12 18.79
C ILE A 810 14.67 64.47 19.21
N ASN A 811 14.71 65.46 18.31
CA ASN A 811 15.19 66.81 18.66
C ASN A 811 14.32 67.47 19.74
N ARG A 812 12.99 67.38 19.65
CA ARG A 812 12.08 67.87 20.72
C ARG A 812 12.35 67.23 22.07
N LYS A 813 12.61 65.91 22.11
CA LYS A 813 12.91 65.19 23.36
C LYS A 813 14.28 65.55 23.92
N LEU A 814 15.31 65.68 23.07
CA LEU A 814 16.63 66.17 23.49
C LEU A 814 16.55 67.62 23.99
N GLN A 815 15.81 68.49 23.32
CA GLN A 815 15.57 69.86 23.75
C GLN A 815 14.86 69.91 25.11
N ALA A 816 13.79 69.13 25.31
CA ALA A 816 13.08 69.07 26.59
C ALA A 816 13.96 68.56 27.75
N VAL A 817 14.84 67.57 27.49
CA VAL A 817 15.83 67.10 28.47
C VAL A 817 16.89 68.16 28.76
N LEU A 818 17.31 68.93 27.76
CA LEU A 818 18.31 70.00 27.91
C LEU A 818 17.70 71.21 28.65
N GLU A 819 16.43 71.54 28.39
CA GLU A 819 15.64 72.53 29.11
C GLU A 819 15.41 72.13 30.58
N ASP A 820 15.03 70.88 30.87
CA ASP A 820 14.93 70.36 32.24
C ASP A 820 16.30 70.31 32.96
N THR A 821 17.38 69.99 32.24
CA THR A 821 18.75 70.00 32.78
C THR A 821 19.23 71.43 33.08
N LEU A 822 18.90 72.41 32.24
CA LEU A 822 19.12 73.83 32.50
C LEU A 822 18.27 74.32 33.67
N LEU A 823 16.98 73.95 33.72
CA LEU A 823 16.06 74.31 34.80
C LEU A 823 16.55 73.75 36.14
N LYS A 824 17.01 72.49 36.19
CA LYS A 824 17.66 71.90 37.36
C LYS A 824 18.94 72.64 37.74
N ASN A 825 19.82 72.97 36.79
CA ASN A 825 21.04 73.74 37.07
C ASN A 825 20.77 75.16 37.59
N ILE A 826 19.77 75.85 37.04
CA ILE A 826 19.32 77.16 37.51
C ILE A 826 18.74 77.03 38.92
N THR A 827 17.86 76.06 39.16
CA THR A 827 17.27 75.80 40.48
C THR A 827 18.34 75.48 41.53
N LEU A 828 19.33 74.64 41.20
CA LEU A 828 20.46 74.31 42.07
C LEU A 828 21.37 75.52 42.34
N LYS A 829 21.63 76.40 41.34
CA LYS A 829 22.38 77.65 41.56
C LYS A 829 21.62 78.65 42.42
N VAL A 830 20.30 78.77 42.26
CA VAL A 830 19.44 79.62 43.11
C VAL A 830 19.31 79.04 44.53
N SER A 831 19.54 77.74 44.72
CA SER A 831 19.52 77.08 46.04
C SER A 831 20.82 77.26 46.88
N SER A 832 21.82 77.99 46.38
CA SER A 832 23.11 78.17 47.06
C SER A 832 23.33 79.65 47.45
N PRO A 833 23.49 79.98 48.74
CA PRO A 833 23.73 81.36 49.18
C PRO A 833 25.16 81.82 48.82
N PRO A 834 25.38 83.13 48.61
CA PRO A 834 26.67 83.66 48.15
C PRO A 834 27.74 83.61 49.26
N ALA A 835 28.53 82.54 49.26
CA ALA A 835 29.56 82.30 50.27
C ALA A 835 30.88 83.06 49.99
N GLY A 836 31.02 84.21 50.64
CA GLY A 836 32.29 84.65 51.26
C GLY A 836 33.48 85.02 50.37
N ILE A 837 33.63 86.32 50.09
CA ILE A 837 34.96 86.92 49.92
C ILE A 837 35.57 87.09 51.32
N ILE A 838 36.63 86.36 51.66
CA ILE A 838 37.52 86.67 52.78
C ILE A 838 38.97 86.39 52.34
N LEU A 839 39.87 87.35 52.59
CA LEU A 839 41.31 87.15 52.46
C LEU A 839 41.85 86.55 53.78
N HIS A 840 42.70 85.53 53.70
CA HIS A 840 44.04 85.62 54.27
C HIS A 840 45.02 84.65 53.59
#